data_AF-A0A496Q6Z3-F1
#
_entry.id   AF-A0A496Q6Z3-F1
#
_cell.length_a   1.000
_cell.length_b   1.000
_cell.length_c   1.000
_cell.angle_alpha   90.00
_cell.angle_beta   90.00
_cell.angle_gamma   90.00
#
_symmetry.space_group_name_H-M   'P 1'
#
loop_
_entity.id
_entity.type
_entity.pdbx_description
1 polymer ?
#
loop_
_entity_poly.entity_id
_entity_poly.type
_entity_poly.pdbx_seq_one_letter_code
_entity_poly.pdbx_strand_id
1 'polypeptide(L)'
;MSIIEEIKKLVKENVILWEKLMKVYDEEALEFNPMAPEEIKEAEDKLGLEFPKEYKEFLQNIGSLRWPGHPAILGNEKEKEPELSVVNKTLEYRKSYPEEFSQYFLPVEECDDIGVVCLICKGEMSGKLVLWDYCKRKDSEYQIEARDFWTFVKGDLLDSKKDLEMELEKPKEERDLRPIDEEMKTNQEKILQLAAIKKILGVKFPTAYENFLLSEKRAGVIDGYEIIGLPTPRVPRSVYQGTLVLRKKREDLPESLVAISFVGNKALCLDLEKKGNQEDAPLVEVDLTKSVEPRSLGKTFREWINHHEAASKRFSTAWNRIKARQDEKKGWLWNTIINRVKDYIIGVAAFRHNPVRNCLEVDEFYPIDQPHVKKGEPLRILMNEIFARARDYSGSLNIIFTKDVREGEETGIIEETDWQKVISSLPPNIQEEAQEGYGRIHRSVPQELVDFARKFGVTFKKADEGIISYGEGVNLWFASLELPPEVEEKIYRLEEAGYLSREIIAEVISKGIWSKEELIWIFLNASRPEALLLGTDLPEDRLFYSESLNYGRAALLATRFKQAIIAELTQGLSPEEIEKKKTRCTLEPKQNFWILKCNEDFSIPFTWTIGKSEKAVKAGEPVLLLCRPSFPTEYDKNWLKEDLKLLLNSGIEANIRCLLLSHEFITPTYNKDIKQIKAIVEDANKKGVDILFAPSRMYLFLDKEIQKRMRRARNLKHFPQRKNQLNLKIVEVPNEWWDIPEDSLISRGLQNASKSARSFAEQIAQKRDINHYRMEFSLMCEVIEREALQNGRIKAELKGKESQALLEALRGKDENYKGITFPFVKPDEMPKFLGKLKEITGKDKSFSILQFLRPILQFLRLKRDLISILEKIQGGIVVVVKPWTTPSALVKELSVKEAEPRKVEKPFKFLAELKDKIDNGKQRKRYIGNPKEIERAHKQLRDSLENGISLSIASIRSHIFVQVVRDYIYELVGTEHTKLKIAYGDGTEGEPFPLFSLPKIEKPNGRLFYYPVGLVSLRHMKFDKDIERSLIRNREIQLKETSAEQEDLAFRKTYEHVEEILRFLNGKIEESKVSIGLKALIMRKHELTSKKWNGLELHIFQSTGLEPACVGAYRAIVKLLEKYRNKLMVVPTIKFKEGYLKAEKWY
;
A
#
# COMPACT_ATOMS: atom_id res chain seq x y z
N MET A 1 54.18 33.17 -10.59
CA MET A 1 53.28 32.03 -10.31
C MET A 1 51.90 32.63 -10.13
N SER A 2 50.86 32.14 -10.81
CA SER A 2 49.50 32.63 -10.51
C SER A 2 49.11 32.21 -9.09
N ILE A 3 48.20 32.94 -8.44
CA ILE A 3 47.73 32.59 -7.09
C ILE A 3 47.16 31.17 -7.02
N ILE A 4 46.53 30.72 -8.11
CA ILE A 4 46.01 29.35 -8.26
C ILE A 4 47.14 28.31 -8.22
N GLU A 5 48.25 28.56 -8.93
CA GLU A 5 49.40 27.65 -8.92
C GLU A 5 50.12 27.65 -7.55
N GLU A 6 50.13 28.80 -6.86
CA GLU A 6 50.62 28.88 -5.48
C GLU A 6 49.74 28.07 -4.51
N ILE A 7 48.41 28.16 -4.65
CA ILE A 7 47.45 27.38 -3.83
C ILE A 7 47.56 25.88 -4.11
N LYS A 8 47.58 25.47 -5.39
CA LYS A 8 47.79 24.05 -5.76
C LYS A 8 49.10 23.51 -5.18
N LYS A 9 50.15 24.34 -5.17
CA LYS A 9 51.42 23.98 -4.54
C LYS A 9 51.29 23.82 -3.03
N LEU A 10 50.65 24.76 -2.33
CA LEU A 10 50.42 24.70 -0.88
C LEU A 10 49.58 23.49 -0.46
N VAL A 11 48.50 23.20 -1.19
CA VAL A 11 47.67 21.99 -0.96
C VAL A 11 48.52 20.73 -1.06
N LYS A 12 49.34 20.63 -2.11
CA LYS A 12 50.23 19.49 -2.30
C LYS A 12 51.28 19.36 -1.21
N GLU A 13 51.82 20.47 -0.71
CA GLU A 13 52.73 20.49 0.43
C GLU A 13 52.06 20.01 1.72
N ASN A 14 50.83 20.46 2.01
CA ASN A 14 50.05 20.02 3.18
C ASN A 14 49.73 18.53 3.14
N VAL A 15 49.35 17.99 1.99
CA VAL A 15 49.10 16.55 1.85
C VAL A 15 50.37 15.74 2.12
N ILE A 16 51.53 16.17 1.61
CA ILE A 16 52.81 15.50 1.88
C ILE A 16 53.16 15.54 3.38
N LEU A 17 52.90 16.66 4.06
CA LEU A 17 53.13 16.76 5.51
C LEU A 17 52.19 15.83 6.29
N TRP A 18 50.93 15.73 5.88
CA TRP A 18 49.94 14.84 6.48
C TRP A 18 50.28 13.35 6.29
N GLU A 19 50.68 12.95 5.09
CA GLU A 19 51.12 11.58 4.77
C GLU A 19 52.27 11.13 5.67
N LYS A 20 53.22 12.04 5.93
CA LYS A 20 54.34 11.79 6.86
C LYS A 20 53.87 11.58 8.30
N LEU A 21 52.75 12.19 8.69
CA LEU A 21 52.20 12.12 10.04
C LEU A 21 51.43 10.81 10.29
N MET A 22 50.60 10.36 9.33
CA MET A 22 49.57 9.33 9.59
C MET A 22 49.87 7.92 9.05
N LYS A 23 50.89 7.72 8.19
CA LYS A 23 51.36 6.42 7.63
C LYS A 23 50.33 5.49 6.96
N VAL A 24 49.05 5.82 6.95
CA VAL A 24 47.98 5.09 6.27
C VAL A 24 47.03 6.14 5.71
N TYR A 25 46.96 6.27 4.39
CA TYR A 25 45.84 6.96 3.76
C TYR A 25 45.54 6.41 2.37
N ASP A 26 44.25 6.47 2.04
CA ASP A 26 43.61 6.03 0.80
C ASP A 26 43.69 7.16 -0.24
N GLU A 27 44.05 6.88 -1.50
CA GLU A 27 44.45 7.87 -2.52
C GLU A 27 43.31 8.86 -2.96
N GLU A 28 42.10 8.77 -2.40
CA GLU A 28 40.91 9.53 -2.87
C GLU A 28 40.87 11.02 -2.44
N ALA A 29 41.84 11.55 -1.69
CA ALA A 29 41.72 12.85 -1.01
C ALA A 29 42.01 14.12 -1.85
N LEU A 30 42.25 14.02 -3.16
CA LEU A 30 42.71 15.17 -3.97
C LEU A 30 42.06 15.21 -5.36
N GLU A 31 40.74 15.06 -5.41
CA GLU A 31 39.99 15.31 -6.65
C GLU A 31 39.61 16.79 -6.76
N PHE A 32 40.26 17.51 -7.68
CA PHE A 32 39.78 18.80 -8.14
C PHE A 32 38.62 18.58 -9.12
N ASN A 33 37.46 19.13 -8.79
CA ASN A 33 36.22 18.97 -9.57
C ASN A 33 35.79 20.33 -10.16
N PRO A 34 36.55 20.90 -11.12
CA PRO A 34 36.27 22.22 -11.67
C PRO A 34 34.88 22.29 -12.30
N MET A 35 34.21 23.43 -12.11
CA MET A 35 32.92 23.73 -12.70
C MET A 35 33.05 24.35 -14.09
N ALA A 36 32.18 23.92 -15.00
CA ALA A 36 31.96 24.64 -16.24
C ALA A 36 31.30 26.02 -15.96
N PRO A 37 31.61 27.06 -16.75
CA PRO A 37 30.98 28.38 -16.61
C PRO A 37 29.44 28.34 -16.61
N GLU A 38 28.84 27.41 -17.35
CA GLU A 38 27.41 27.19 -17.41
C GLU A 38 26.83 26.67 -16.08
N GLU A 39 27.55 25.77 -15.39
CA GLU A 39 27.15 25.25 -14.09
C GLU A 39 27.25 26.33 -13.01
N ILE A 40 28.26 27.20 -13.08
CA ILE A 40 28.39 28.36 -12.20
C ILE A 40 27.21 29.29 -12.42
N LYS A 41 26.85 29.53 -13.68
CA LYS A 41 25.72 30.39 -14.03
C LYS A 41 24.39 29.81 -13.52
N GLU A 42 24.19 28.50 -13.64
CA GLU A 42 23.02 27.82 -13.08
C GLU A 42 22.96 27.95 -11.54
N ALA A 43 24.09 27.81 -10.85
CA ALA A 43 24.18 28.00 -9.41
C ALA A 43 23.83 29.44 -8.99
N GLU A 44 24.38 30.44 -9.69
CA GLU A 44 24.06 31.86 -9.51
C GLU A 44 22.56 32.13 -9.70
N ASP A 45 21.98 31.61 -10.78
CA ASP A 45 20.56 31.79 -11.12
C ASP A 45 19.64 31.11 -10.10
N LYS A 46 20.00 29.92 -9.62
CA LYS A 46 19.27 29.18 -8.59
C LYS A 46 19.30 29.87 -7.22
N LEU A 47 20.42 30.51 -6.88
CA LEU A 47 20.57 31.24 -5.62
C LEU A 47 20.12 32.70 -5.70
N GLY A 48 19.94 33.23 -6.91
CA GLY A 48 19.65 34.65 -7.14
C GLY A 48 20.82 35.56 -6.73
N LEU A 49 22.06 35.08 -6.89
CA LEU A 49 23.29 35.78 -6.48
C LEU A 49 24.31 35.80 -7.62
N GLU A 50 25.08 36.89 -7.71
CA GLU A 50 26.26 36.95 -8.58
C GLU A 50 27.51 36.68 -7.73
N PHE A 51 28.28 35.66 -8.07
CA PHE A 51 29.48 35.29 -7.33
C PHE A 51 30.63 36.28 -7.63
N PRO A 52 31.41 36.68 -6.60
CA PRO A 52 32.64 37.44 -6.80
C PRO A 52 33.61 36.76 -7.75
N LYS A 53 34.40 37.57 -8.46
CA LYS A 53 35.29 37.10 -9.53
C LYS A 53 36.28 36.03 -9.05
N GLU A 54 36.88 36.25 -7.89
CA GLU A 54 37.85 35.36 -7.26
C GLU A 54 37.25 33.98 -6.95
N TYR A 55 35.99 33.95 -6.49
CA TYR A 55 35.29 32.71 -6.21
C TYR A 55 34.88 31.97 -7.49
N LYS A 56 34.49 32.70 -8.55
CA LYS A 56 34.27 32.10 -9.88
C LYS A 56 35.55 31.45 -10.42
N GLU A 57 36.70 32.12 -10.25
CA GLU A 57 37.99 31.56 -10.62
C GLU A 57 38.32 30.30 -9.81
N PHE A 58 38.00 30.25 -8.51
CA PHE A 58 38.12 29.05 -7.68
C PHE A 58 37.26 27.90 -8.20
N LEU A 59 35.97 28.14 -8.42
CA LEU A 59 35.05 27.11 -8.92
C LEU A 59 35.49 26.56 -10.27
N GLN A 60 35.98 27.41 -11.18
CA GLN A 60 36.43 27.00 -12.52
C GLN A 60 37.72 26.19 -12.52
N ASN A 61 38.60 26.39 -11.54
CA ASN A 61 39.95 25.80 -11.56
C ASN A 61 40.13 24.68 -10.54
N ILE A 62 39.33 24.68 -9.47
CA ILE A 62 39.46 23.80 -8.31
C ILE A 62 38.12 23.10 -8.03
N GLY A 63 37.00 23.82 -8.08
CA GLY A 63 35.67 23.27 -7.84
C GLY A 63 35.26 23.35 -6.38
N SER A 64 35.75 22.40 -5.58
CA SER A 64 35.71 22.37 -4.11
C SER A 64 37.11 22.00 -3.61
N LEU A 65 37.44 22.35 -2.36
CA LEU A 65 38.76 22.05 -1.81
C LEU A 65 38.64 21.39 -0.43
N ARG A 66 39.20 20.19 -0.30
CA ARG A 66 39.28 19.44 0.95
C ARG A 66 40.72 19.05 1.21
N TRP A 67 41.17 19.21 2.43
CA TRP A 67 42.43 18.63 2.90
C TRP A 67 42.27 18.16 4.34
N PRO A 68 43.08 17.17 4.77
CA PRO A 68 42.93 16.58 6.09
C PRO A 68 43.08 17.59 7.23
N GLY A 69 42.23 17.48 8.25
CA GLY A 69 42.31 18.28 9.47
C GLY A 69 41.66 19.66 9.39
N HIS A 70 41.10 20.04 8.24
CA HIS A 70 40.37 21.30 8.07
C HIS A 70 38.97 21.09 7.48
N PRO A 71 38.04 22.01 7.76
CA PRO A 71 36.77 22.04 7.05
C PRO A 71 36.96 22.21 5.55
N ALA A 72 36.04 21.65 4.77
CA ALA A 72 36.10 21.76 3.33
C ALA A 72 35.64 23.15 2.88
N ILE A 73 36.33 23.70 1.87
CA ILE A 73 35.87 24.88 1.16
C ILE A 73 34.82 24.43 0.14
N LEU A 74 33.59 24.87 0.40
CA LEU A 74 32.39 24.48 -0.34
C LEU A 74 32.47 24.93 -1.80
N GLY A 75 31.84 24.14 -2.68
CA GLY A 75 31.97 24.31 -4.12
C GLY A 75 30.83 23.64 -4.88
N ASN A 76 31.16 22.99 -6.00
CA ASN A 76 30.23 22.11 -6.70
C ASN A 76 30.61 20.66 -6.49
N GLU A 77 29.64 19.89 -6.01
CA GLU A 77 29.82 18.46 -5.89
C GLU A 77 28.62 17.75 -6.51
N LYS A 78 28.94 16.73 -7.31
CA LYS A 78 27.97 15.88 -8.00
C LYS A 78 27.20 15.04 -6.95
N GLU A 79 26.12 14.38 -7.38
CA GLU A 79 25.11 13.65 -6.57
C GLU A 79 25.61 12.74 -5.42
N LYS A 80 26.92 12.47 -5.28
CA LYS A 80 27.48 11.58 -4.27
C LYS A 80 27.66 12.21 -2.88
N GLU A 81 27.97 13.51 -2.79
CA GLU A 81 28.27 14.19 -1.51
C GLU A 81 27.53 15.55 -1.46
N PRO A 82 26.21 15.54 -1.20
CA PRO A 82 25.39 16.75 -1.23
C PRO A 82 25.80 17.78 -0.16
N GLU A 83 26.55 17.38 0.88
CA GLU A 83 27.04 18.24 1.95
C GLU A 83 28.08 19.29 1.53
N LEU A 84 28.91 19.08 0.48
CA LEU A 84 29.90 20.09 0.06
C LEU A 84 29.37 21.04 -1.04
N SER A 85 28.11 20.89 -1.43
CA SER A 85 27.48 21.76 -2.42
C SER A 85 27.13 23.12 -1.82
N VAL A 86 27.80 24.17 -2.30
CA VAL A 86 27.55 25.56 -1.90
C VAL A 86 26.07 25.95 -2.10
N VAL A 87 25.44 25.43 -3.17
CA VAL A 87 24.04 25.70 -3.49
C VAL A 87 23.10 25.07 -2.47
N ASN A 88 23.31 23.80 -2.12
CA ASN A 88 22.47 23.11 -1.14
C ASN A 88 22.61 23.75 0.25
N LYS A 89 23.85 24.03 0.67
CA LYS A 89 24.12 24.69 1.95
C LYS A 89 23.50 26.08 2.02
N THR A 90 23.64 26.91 0.99
CA THR A 90 23.00 28.23 0.95
C THR A 90 21.47 28.14 1.11
N LEU A 91 20.83 27.20 0.40
CA LEU A 91 19.39 26.99 0.49
C LEU A 91 18.97 26.45 1.87
N GLU A 92 19.78 25.58 2.46
CA GLU A 92 19.58 25.05 3.81
C GLU A 92 19.66 26.16 4.86
N TYR A 93 20.68 27.02 4.82
CA TYR A 93 20.83 28.14 5.76
C TYR A 93 19.70 29.16 5.61
N ARG A 94 19.36 29.56 4.39
CA ARG A 94 18.22 30.48 4.15
C ARG A 94 16.89 29.91 4.62
N LYS A 95 16.68 28.59 4.49
CA LYS A 95 15.46 27.92 4.95
C LYS A 95 15.43 27.80 6.48
N SER A 96 16.56 27.50 7.09
CA SER A 96 16.67 27.28 8.53
C SER A 96 16.66 28.60 9.32
N TYR A 97 17.16 29.68 8.71
CA TYR A 97 17.36 30.99 9.34
C TYR A 97 16.88 32.14 8.42
N PRO A 98 15.59 32.18 8.03
CA PRO A 98 15.09 33.09 7.00
C PRO A 98 15.16 34.58 7.38
N GLU A 99 15.20 34.90 8.68
CA GLU A 99 15.27 36.27 9.19
C GLU A 99 16.69 36.71 9.59
N GLU A 100 17.62 35.76 9.74
CA GLU A 100 18.94 35.98 10.36
C GLU A 100 20.10 35.72 9.40
N PHE A 101 19.90 34.93 8.34
CA PHE A 101 20.92 34.64 7.34
C PHE A 101 20.69 35.51 6.11
N SER A 102 21.56 36.50 5.93
CA SER A 102 21.46 37.45 4.83
C SER A 102 21.31 36.76 3.47
N GLN A 103 20.38 37.25 2.65
CA GLN A 103 20.25 36.76 1.27
C GLN A 103 21.52 36.98 0.45
N TYR A 104 22.45 37.86 0.85
CA TYR A 104 23.71 38.12 0.13
C TYR A 104 24.90 37.26 0.60
N PHE A 105 24.69 36.40 1.60
CA PHE A 105 25.72 35.49 2.08
C PHE A 105 25.74 34.20 1.27
N LEU A 106 26.96 33.75 1.01
CA LEU A 106 27.27 32.48 0.39
C LEU A 106 28.21 31.72 1.34
N PRO A 107 27.76 30.67 2.05
CA PRO A 107 28.61 29.92 2.96
C PRO A 107 29.70 29.21 2.15
N VAL A 108 30.96 29.47 2.48
CA VAL A 108 32.13 28.89 1.78
C VAL A 108 32.91 27.92 2.66
N GLU A 109 32.75 27.97 3.98
CA GLU A 109 33.35 27.03 4.92
C GLU A 109 32.50 26.91 6.20
N GLU A 110 32.23 25.69 6.65
CA GLU A 110 31.55 25.43 7.93
C GLU A 110 32.58 25.25 9.04
N CYS A 111 32.64 26.19 9.98
CA CYS A 111 33.58 26.18 11.09
C CYS A 111 32.92 25.59 12.34
N ASP A 112 32.75 24.27 12.38
CA ASP A 112 32.22 23.47 13.50
C ASP A 112 31.25 24.23 14.44
N ASP A 113 31.54 24.30 15.75
CA ASP A 113 30.64 24.87 16.76
C ASP A 113 30.60 26.41 16.79
N ILE A 114 31.40 27.08 15.94
CA ILE A 114 31.63 28.53 16.01
C ILE A 114 30.72 29.29 15.03
N GLY A 115 30.52 28.75 13.82
CA GLY A 115 29.73 29.43 12.80
C GLY A 115 30.07 28.98 11.38
N VAL A 116 29.72 29.81 10.41
CA VAL A 116 29.99 29.58 9.00
C VAL A 116 30.64 30.81 8.38
N VAL A 117 31.77 30.62 7.71
CA VAL A 117 32.42 31.70 6.97
C VAL A 117 31.64 31.90 5.67
N CYS A 118 31.15 33.12 5.50
CA CYS A 118 30.32 33.53 4.38
C CYS A 118 31.08 34.50 3.48
N LEU A 119 31.03 34.25 2.18
CA LEU A 119 31.39 35.22 1.16
C LEU A 119 30.21 36.18 0.91
N ILE A 120 30.48 37.48 0.92
CA ILE A 120 29.47 38.49 0.60
C ILE A 120 29.43 38.69 -0.92
N CYS A 121 28.27 38.43 -1.53
CA CYS A 121 28.12 38.51 -2.99
C CYS A 121 27.64 39.88 -3.52
N LYS A 122 27.13 40.76 -2.65
CA LYS A 122 26.53 42.04 -3.07
C LYS A 122 26.76 43.17 -2.06
N GLY A 123 26.87 44.40 -2.58
CA GLY A 123 27.07 45.62 -1.78
C GLY A 123 28.53 46.07 -1.72
N GLU A 124 28.83 47.10 -0.92
CA GLU A 124 30.19 47.66 -0.76
C GLU A 124 31.20 46.67 -0.15
N MET A 125 30.68 45.62 0.50
CA MET A 125 31.45 44.54 1.11
C MET A 125 31.59 43.32 0.18
N SER A 126 31.11 43.40 -1.07
CA SER A 126 31.18 42.28 -2.01
C SER A 126 32.62 41.79 -2.20
N GLY A 127 32.82 40.48 -2.16
CA GLY A 127 34.12 39.81 -2.24
C GLY A 127 34.80 39.56 -0.90
N LYS A 128 34.35 40.18 0.20
CA LYS A 128 34.91 39.93 1.54
C LYS A 128 34.30 38.70 2.20
N LEU A 129 35.04 38.11 3.12
CA LEU A 129 34.60 36.97 3.92
C LEU A 129 34.33 37.39 5.35
N VAL A 130 33.23 36.90 5.88
CA VAL A 130 32.77 37.22 7.23
C VAL A 130 32.36 35.96 7.98
N LEU A 131 32.66 35.89 9.27
CA LEU A 131 32.19 34.81 10.12
C LEU A 131 30.76 35.10 10.58
N TRP A 132 29.81 34.27 10.17
CA TRP A 132 28.43 34.28 10.68
C TRP A 132 28.31 33.31 11.86
N ASP A 133 28.30 33.87 13.06
CA ASP A 133 28.31 33.15 14.34
C ASP A 133 26.89 32.69 14.74
N TYR A 134 26.71 31.38 14.96
CA TYR A 134 25.41 30.78 15.33
C TYR A 134 24.81 31.35 16.62
N CYS A 135 25.65 31.94 17.49
CA CYS A 135 25.25 32.53 18.77
C CYS A 135 24.90 34.02 18.65
N LYS A 136 25.37 34.74 17.62
CA LYS A 136 25.22 36.20 17.44
C LYS A 136 24.43 36.54 16.18
N ARG A 137 23.19 36.04 16.13
CA ARG A 137 22.31 35.94 14.96
C ARG A 137 21.75 37.26 14.38
N LYS A 138 22.48 38.37 14.48
CA LYS A 138 22.08 39.66 13.89
C LYS A 138 23.07 40.10 12.82
N ASP A 139 22.53 40.48 11.65
CA ASP A 139 23.25 40.98 10.47
C ASP A 139 24.19 42.18 10.72
N SER A 140 24.21 42.79 11.91
CA SER A 140 25.06 43.94 12.22
C SER A 140 26.39 43.60 12.89
N GLU A 141 26.64 42.33 13.25
CA GLU A 141 27.77 41.94 14.11
C GLU A 141 28.67 40.84 13.52
N TYR A 142 28.90 40.83 12.21
CA TYR A 142 29.82 39.87 11.61
C TYR A 142 31.28 40.37 11.63
N GLN A 143 32.21 39.47 11.95
CA GLN A 143 33.65 39.74 11.92
C GLN A 143 34.18 39.50 10.52
N ILE A 144 34.97 40.45 9.98
CA ILE A 144 35.64 40.26 8.68
C ILE A 144 36.83 39.35 8.89
N GLU A 145 36.76 38.15 8.32
CA GLU A 145 37.85 37.16 8.37
C GLU A 145 38.90 37.45 7.30
N ALA A 146 38.47 37.84 6.10
CA ALA A 146 39.39 38.18 5.02
C ALA A 146 38.86 39.27 4.10
N ARG A 147 39.80 39.98 3.45
CA ARG A 147 39.50 41.06 2.51
C ARG A 147 39.05 40.56 1.13
N ASP A 148 39.44 39.34 0.78
CA ASP A 148 39.08 38.67 -0.46
C ASP A 148 39.20 37.15 -0.29
N PHE A 149 38.58 36.41 -1.22
CA PHE A 149 38.52 34.95 -1.18
C PHE A 149 39.88 34.27 -1.24
N TRP A 150 40.81 34.76 -2.05
CA TRP A 150 42.11 34.11 -2.16
C TRP A 150 43.02 34.36 -0.95
N THR A 151 42.91 35.53 -0.32
CA THR A 151 43.58 35.82 0.95
C THR A 151 43.12 34.86 2.05
N PHE A 152 41.83 34.53 2.11
CA PHE A 152 41.27 33.54 3.02
C PHE A 152 41.85 32.14 2.79
N VAL A 153 41.65 31.59 1.59
CA VAL A 153 42.12 30.23 1.22
C VAL A 153 43.63 30.08 1.48
N LYS A 154 44.41 31.11 1.17
CA LYS A 154 45.86 31.10 1.38
C LYS A 154 46.21 31.15 2.87
N GLY A 155 45.49 31.93 3.67
CA GLY A 155 45.65 31.99 5.12
C GLY A 155 45.45 30.61 5.74
N ASP A 156 44.31 29.98 5.46
CA ASP A 156 43.98 28.67 6.04
C ASP A 156 44.97 27.58 5.64
N LEU A 157 45.42 27.58 4.38
CA LEU A 157 46.44 26.62 3.92
C LEU A 157 47.80 26.84 4.60
N LEU A 158 48.18 28.09 4.90
CA LEU A 158 49.43 28.40 5.58
C LEU A 158 49.35 28.08 7.08
N ASP A 159 48.22 28.35 7.71
CA ASP A 159 47.98 28.01 9.12
C ASP A 159 47.95 26.49 9.29
N SER A 160 47.23 25.78 8.41
CA SER A 160 47.25 24.32 8.33
C SER A 160 48.67 23.77 8.18
N LYS A 161 49.45 24.33 7.27
CA LYS A 161 50.85 23.93 7.05
C LYS A 161 51.68 24.07 8.31
N LYS A 162 51.57 25.21 8.98
CA LYS A 162 52.29 25.52 10.20
C LYS A 162 51.92 24.56 11.33
N ASP A 163 50.65 24.22 11.46
CA ASP A 163 50.17 23.27 12.48
C ASP A 163 50.72 21.86 12.21
N LEU A 164 50.76 21.44 10.95
CA LEU A 164 51.34 20.16 10.54
C LEU A 164 52.86 20.11 10.72
N GLU A 165 53.57 21.19 10.39
CA GLU A 165 55.01 21.32 10.63
C GLU A 165 55.30 21.26 12.14
N MET A 166 54.52 21.96 12.96
CA MET A 166 54.64 21.93 14.42
C MET A 166 54.39 20.54 15.01
N GLU A 167 53.40 19.79 14.52
CA GLU A 167 53.17 18.40 14.94
C GLU A 167 54.28 17.44 14.46
N LEU A 168 54.86 17.69 13.28
CA LEU A 168 55.99 16.92 12.75
C LEU A 168 57.30 17.18 13.51
N GLU A 169 57.46 18.34 14.14
CA GLU A 169 58.63 18.68 14.96
C GLU A 169 58.62 18.01 16.34
N LYS A 170 57.47 17.53 16.82
CA LYS A 170 57.37 16.86 18.13
C LYS A 170 58.13 15.53 18.13
N PRO A 171 58.93 15.19 19.17
CA PRO A 171 59.66 13.93 19.25
C PRO A 171 58.78 12.71 18.98
N LYS A 172 59.29 11.71 18.25
CA LYS A 172 58.54 10.50 17.87
C LYS A 172 57.98 9.74 19.09
N GLU A 173 58.72 9.72 20.20
CA GLU A 173 58.30 9.14 21.47
C GLU A 173 57.08 9.87 22.08
N GLU A 174 56.96 11.18 21.90
CA GLU A 174 55.81 12.00 22.35
C GLU A 174 54.58 11.88 21.43
N ARG A 175 54.78 11.40 20.20
CA ARG A 175 53.70 11.04 19.25
C ARG A 175 53.18 9.62 19.49
N ASP A 176 54.06 8.67 19.81
CA ASP A 176 53.69 7.27 20.04
C ASP A 176 53.18 6.98 21.48
N LEU A 177 53.52 7.82 22.48
CA LEU A 177 53.07 7.69 23.88
C LEU A 177 51.80 8.51 24.23
N ARG A 178 51.35 9.39 23.32
CA ARG A 178 50.23 10.31 23.56
C ARG A 178 48.90 9.60 23.94
N PRO A 179 48.51 8.46 23.36
CA PRO A 179 47.27 7.78 23.76
C PRO A 179 47.29 7.32 25.23
N ILE A 180 48.45 6.92 25.75
CA ILE A 180 48.58 6.31 27.07
C ILE A 180 48.70 7.39 28.16
N ASP A 181 49.44 8.48 27.90
CA ASP A 181 49.56 9.62 28.82
C ASP A 181 48.33 10.54 28.80
N GLU A 182 47.64 10.68 27.66
CA GLU A 182 46.34 11.39 27.58
C GLU A 182 45.22 10.57 28.23
N GLU A 183 45.24 9.23 28.16
CA GLU A 183 44.26 8.37 28.85
C GLU A 183 44.44 8.42 30.38
N MET A 184 45.68 8.44 30.89
CA MET A 184 45.94 8.60 32.32
C MET A 184 45.59 10.01 32.82
N LYS A 185 45.93 11.08 32.07
CA LYS A 185 45.51 12.45 32.41
C LYS A 185 44.00 12.63 32.33
N THR A 186 43.34 12.12 31.29
CA THR A 186 41.88 12.21 31.17
C THR A 186 41.17 11.41 32.24
N ASN A 187 41.67 10.26 32.69
CA ASN A 187 41.04 9.54 33.80
C ASN A 187 41.15 10.30 35.13
N GLN A 188 42.28 10.93 35.42
CA GLN A 188 42.43 11.77 36.61
C GLN A 188 41.55 13.04 36.53
N GLU A 189 41.46 13.66 35.36
CA GLU A 189 40.54 14.79 35.11
C GLU A 189 39.07 14.39 35.24
N LYS A 190 38.66 13.23 34.71
CA LYS A 190 37.30 12.70 34.86
C LYS A 190 36.95 12.52 36.33
N ILE A 191 37.86 11.97 37.14
CA ILE A 191 37.66 11.78 38.58
C ILE A 191 37.52 13.14 39.28
N LEU A 192 38.36 14.12 38.95
CA LEU A 192 38.30 15.47 39.53
C LEU A 192 37.01 16.21 39.14
N GLN A 193 36.60 16.15 37.87
CA GLN A 193 35.35 16.72 37.39
C GLN A 193 34.15 16.05 38.05
N LEU A 194 34.15 14.72 38.16
CA LEU A 194 33.10 13.97 38.83
C LEU A 194 33.01 14.34 40.32
N ALA A 195 34.15 14.46 41.01
CA ALA A 195 34.20 14.89 42.40
C ALA A 195 33.67 16.32 42.59
N ALA A 196 34.02 17.24 41.67
CA ALA A 196 33.50 18.60 41.67
C ALA A 196 31.98 18.63 41.46
N ILE A 197 31.46 17.88 40.48
CA ILE A 197 30.02 17.79 40.21
C ILE A 197 29.26 17.22 41.41
N LYS A 198 29.74 16.13 42.03
CA LYS A 198 29.12 15.56 43.24
C LYS A 198 29.05 16.58 44.37
N LYS A 199 30.16 17.30 44.60
CA LYS A 199 30.25 18.35 45.62
C LYS A 199 29.29 19.51 45.35
N ILE A 200 29.20 19.96 44.10
CA ILE A 200 28.34 21.08 43.70
C ILE A 200 26.86 20.71 43.75
N LEU A 201 26.49 19.52 43.26
CA LEU A 201 25.09 19.08 43.27
C LEU A 201 24.60 18.64 44.65
N GLY A 202 25.51 18.33 45.58
CA GLY A 202 25.18 17.86 46.92
C GLY A 202 24.70 16.41 46.96
N VAL A 203 25.06 15.60 45.95
CA VAL A 203 24.52 14.25 45.77
C VAL A 203 25.60 13.17 45.76
N LYS A 204 25.23 11.94 46.12
CA LYS A 204 26.05 10.73 45.90
C LYS A 204 25.46 9.97 44.72
N PHE A 205 26.23 9.82 43.65
CA PHE A 205 25.79 9.04 42.51
C PHE A 205 25.85 7.54 42.82
N PRO A 206 24.98 6.72 42.21
CA PRO A 206 25.06 5.28 42.32
C PRO A 206 26.29 4.76 41.54
N THR A 207 26.89 3.66 42.01
CA THR A 207 28.09 3.07 41.39
C THR A 207 27.90 2.80 39.89
N ALA A 208 26.71 2.36 39.45
CA ALA A 208 26.40 2.14 38.05
C ALA A 208 26.56 3.41 37.19
N TYR A 209 26.06 4.55 37.67
CA TYR A 209 26.16 5.82 36.96
C TYR A 209 27.58 6.39 37.03
N GLU A 210 28.27 6.24 38.16
CA GLU A 210 29.68 6.62 38.27
C GLU A 210 30.55 5.86 37.27
N ASN A 211 30.34 4.54 37.15
CA ASN A 211 31.04 3.72 36.17
C ASN A 211 30.74 4.18 34.73
N PHE A 212 29.49 4.57 34.44
CA PHE A 212 29.15 5.15 33.13
C PHE A 212 29.87 6.48 32.88
N LEU A 213 29.90 7.39 33.85
CA LEU A 213 30.60 8.69 33.74
C LEU A 213 32.11 8.54 33.56
N LEU A 214 32.70 7.50 34.13
CA LEU A 214 34.13 7.20 34.03
C LEU A 214 34.49 6.35 32.81
N SER A 215 33.51 5.69 32.19
CA SER A 215 33.71 4.91 30.96
C SER A 215 34.14 5.80 29.78
N GLU A 216 34.58 5.18 28.68
CA GLU A 216 34.86 5.90 27.43
C GLU A 216 33.64 6.66 26.89
N LYS A 217 32.42 6.15 27.16
CA LYS A 217 31.20 6.79 26.69
C LYS A 217 30.99 8.13 27.36
N ARG A 218 31.14 8.22 28.70
CA ARG A 218 31.02 9.39 29.61
C ARG A 218 29.77 10.30 29.48
N ALA A 219 29.33 10.59 28.25
CA ALA A 219 28.03 11.06 27.80
C ALA A 219 27.88 10.70 26.31
N GLY A 220 26.70 10.27 25.86
CA GLY A 220 26.55 9.83 24.46
C GLY A 220 25.10 9.58 24.05
N VAL A 221 24.89 9.38 22.75
CA VAL A 221 23.57 9.03 22.19
C VAL A 221 23.42 7.51 22.20
N ILE A 222 22.52 6.98 23.04
CA ILE A 222 22.24 5.54 23.15
C ILE A 222 20.79 5.31 22.75
N ASP A 223 20.56 4.53 21.69
CA ASP A 223 19.20 4.26 21.17
C ASP A 223 18.38 5.53 20.90
N GLY A 224 19.04 6.58 20.40
CA GLY A 224 18.42 7.89 20.14
C GLY A 224 18.28 8.80 21.36
N TYR A 225 18.68 8.37 22.56
CA TYR A 225 18.67 9.20 23.77
C TYR A 225 20.02 9.85 24.01
N GLU A 226 20.03 11.19 24.13
CA GLU A 226 21.19 11.95 24.58
C GLU A 226 21.39 11.77 26.09
N ILE A 227 22.26 10.83 26.47
CA ILE A 227 22.59 10.56 27.87
C ILE A 227 23.68 11.53 28.31
N ILE A 228 23.27 12.42 29.21
CA ILE A 228 24.04 13.51 29.77
C ILE A 228 24.91 12.95 30.89
N GLY A 229 26.19 13.33 30.88
CA GLY A 229 27.17 12.89 31.84
C GLY A 229 28.32 13.88 31.97
N LEU A 230 29.57 13.42 31.80
CA LEU A 230 30.68 14.36 31.59
C LEU A 230 30.64 14.85 30.13
N PRO A 231 30.78 16.15 29.89
CA PRO A 231 30.54 16.72 28.56
C PRO A 231 31.48 16.14 27.51
N THR A 232 30.94 15.85 26.32
CA THR A 232 31.68 15.40 25.14
C THR A 232 31.34 16.30 23.95
N PRO A 233 32.13 16.29 22.86
CA PRO A 233 31.76 17.03 21.65
C PRO A 233 30.36 16.64 21.12
N ARG A 234 29.95 15.37 21.28
CA ARG A 234 28.62 14.89 20.86
C ARG A 234 27.51 15.25 21.84
N VAL A 235 27.81 15.40 23.13
CA VAL A 235 26.86 15.72 24.19
C VAL A 235 27.50 16.81 25.06
N PRO A 236 27.46 18.08 24.61
CA PRO A 236 28.19 19.17 25.26
C PRO A 236 27.61 19.54 26.62
N ARG A 237 26.35 19.15 26.88
CA ARG A 237 25.69 19.38 28.15
C ARG A 237 26.23 18.42 29.22
N SER A 238 26.69 18.96 30.34
CA SER A 238 27.08 18.17 31.52
C SER A 238 25.87 17.79 32.38
N VAL A 239 25.99 16.72 33.17
CA VAL A 239 24.96 16.29 34.15
C VAL A 239 24.66 17.40 35.16
N TYR A 240 25.66 18.21 35.48
CA TYR A 240 25.50 19.41 36.30
C TYR A 240 24.56 20.42 35.63
N GLN A 241 24.87 20.84 34.41
CA GLN A 241 24.03 21.78 33.66
C GLN A 241 22.63 21.22 33.43
N GLY A 242 22.51 19.93 33.09
CA GLY A 242 21.21 19.27 32.95
C GLY A 242 20.41 19.32 34.26
N THR A 243 21.03 19.00 35.39
CA THR A 243 20.37 19.03 36.69
C THR A 243 20.00 20.46 37.12
N LEU A 244 20.80 21.47 36.77
CA LEU A 244 20.41 22.87 36.98
C LEU A 244 19.20 23.28 36.15
N VAL A 245 19.12 22.84 34.89
CA VAL A 245 17.95 23.08 34.04
C VAL A 245 16.71 22.41 34.64
N LEU A 246 16.83 21.17 35.12
CA LEU A 246 15.76 20.47 35.83
C LEU A 246 15.28 21.27 37.04
N ARG A 247 16.20 21.62 37.96
CA ARG A 247 15.88 22.37 39.19
C ARG A 247 15.27 23.75 38.89
N LYS A 248 15.77 24.46 37.87
CA LYS A 248 15.23 25.75 37.44
C LYS A 248 13.82 25.64 36.84
N LYS A 249 13.51 24.54 36.15
CA LYS A 249 12.20 24.32 35.53
C LYS A 249 11.18 23.75 36.50
N ARG A 250 11.64 23.07 37.55
CA ARG A 250 10.85 22.34 38.54
C ARG A 250 11.49 22.50 39.93
N GLU A 251 11.34 23.69 40.51
CA GLU A 251 11.87 24.01 41.85
C GLU A 251 11.19 23.21 42.97
N ASP A 252 10.04 22.61 42.69
CA ASP A 252 9.26 21.75 43.59
C ASP A 252 9.83 20.34 43.75
N LEU A 253 10.79 19.93 42.91
CA LEU A 253 11.36 18.59 42.95
C LEU A 253 12.47 18.46 43.99
N PRO A 254 12.63 17.27 44.60
CA PRO A 254 13.69 17.07 45.58
C PRO A 254 15.07 17.17 44.93
N GLU A 255 16.04 17.71 45.67
CA GLU A 255 17.42 17.90 45.19
C GLU A 255 18.12 16.58 44.84
N SER A 256 17.60 15.47 45.35
CA SER A 256 18.02 14.10 45.07
C SER A 256 17.75 13.64 43.63
N LEU A 257 16.95 14.38 42.83
CA LEU A 257 16.78 14.08 41.42
C LEU A 257 17.90 14.66 40.57
N VAL A 258 18.54 13.79 39.78
CA VAL A 258 19.63 14.16 38.88
C VAL A 258 19.21 13.90 37.44
N ALA A 259 19.25 14.91 36.57
CA ALA A 259 18.86 14.77 35.18
C ALA A 259 19.94 14.04 34.36
N ILE A 260 19.55 12.98 33.65
CA ILE A 260 20.45 12.19 32.80
C ILE A 260 20.09 12.20 31.32
N SER A 261 18.91 12.68 30.93
CA SER A 261 18.52 12.87 29.52
C SER A 261 17.33 13.82 29.42
N PHE A 262 17.20 14.55 28.31
CA PHE A 262 16.01 15.35 27.99
C PHE A 262 15.35 14.85 26.72
N VAL A 263 14.03 14.65 26.76
CA VAL A 263 13.23 14.22 25.60
C VAL A 263 12.01 15.13 25.48
N GLY A 264 12.13 16.15 24.63
CA GLY A 264 11.12 17.21 24.52
C GLY A 264 10.90 17.92 25.86
N ASN A 265 9.67 17.90 26.36
CA ASN A 265 9.28 18.53 27.63
C ASN A 265 9.49 17.63 28.86
N LYS A 266 10.26 16.55 28.71
CA LYS A 266 10.48 15.59 29.78
C LYS A 266 11.96 15.45 30.07
N ALA A 267 12.29 15.23 31.34
CA ALA A 267 13.61 14.83 31.79
C ALA A 267 13.56 13.40 32.32
N LEU A 268 14.54 12.60 31.96
CA LEU A 268 14.82 11.33 32.60
C LEU A 268 15.78 11.61 33.75
N CYS A 269 15.45 11.16 34.96
CA CYS A 269 16.23 11.46 36.16
C CYS A 269 16.54 10.21 36.98
N LEU A 270 17.70 10.22 37.63
CA LEU A 270 18.02 9.30 38.72
C LEU A 270 17.27 9.76 39.97
N ASP A 271 16.54 8.86 40.61
CA ASP A 271 15.91 9.10 41.92
C ASP A 271 16.83 8.54 43.01
N LEU A 272 17.63 9.42 43.62
CA LEU A 272 18.62 9.06 44.64
C LEU A 272 18.00 8.94 46.05
N GLU A 273 16.74 9.31 46.21
CA GLU A 273 16.03 9.28 47.50
C GLU A 273 15.38 7.92 47.75
N LYS A 274 14.76 7.34 46.72
CA LYS A 274 14.21 5.99 46.82
C LYS A 274 15.37 5.01 46.93
N LYS A 275 15.38 4.23 48.02
CA LYS A 275 16.37 3.17 48.29
C LYS A 275 16.42 2.18 47.11
N GLY A 276 17.25 2.46 46.11
CA GLY A 276 17.90 1.45 45.30
C GLY A 276 18.91 0.68 46.15
N ASN A 277 19.52 -0.36 45.59
CA ASN A 277 20.77 -0.85 46.17
C ASN A 277 21.82 0.27 46.07
N GLN A 278 22.81 0.33 46.95
CA GLN A 278 23.86 1.37 46.87
C GLN A 278 24.59 1.39 45.51
N GLU A 279 24.48 0.31 44.74
CA GLU A 279 25.08 0.16 43.43
C GLU A 279 24.31 0.82 42.28
N ASP A 280 23.01 1.12 42.43
CA ASP A 280 22.16 1.60 41.33
C ASP A 280 20.97 2.45 41.81
N ALA A 281 20.46 3.31 40.93
CA ALA A 281 19.31 4.17 41.24
C ALA A 281 18.13 3.89 40.31
N PRO A 282 16.89 3.89 40.83
CA PRO A 282 15.70 3.83 39.99
C PRO A 282 15.61 5.08 39.10
N LEU A 283 15.06 4.89 37.90
CA LEU A 283 14.78 5.99 36.97
C LEU A 283 13.35 6.50 37.10
N VAL A 284 13.22 7.81 37.07
CA VAL A 284 11.94 8.52 37.04
C VAL A 284 11.89 9.45 35.82
N GLU A 285 10.71 9.57 35.23
CA GLU A 285 10.40 10.54 34.18
C GLU A 285 9.74 11.76 34.82
N VAL A 286 10.31 12.94 34.59
CA VAL A 286 9.82 14.21 35.09
C VAL A 286 9.25 15.03 33.93
N ASP A 287 8.00 15.50 34.06
CA ASP A 287 7.44 16.50 33.14
C ASP A 287 7.94 17.90 33.55
N LEU A 288 8.66 18.57 32.65
CA LEU A 288 9.25 19.89 32.90
C LEU A 288 8.23 21.03 32.80
N THR A 289 7.02 20.74 32.32
CA THR A 289 5.96 21.74 32.11
C THR A 289 4.82 21.65 33.11
N LYS A 290 4.71 20.52 33.83
CA LYS A 290 3.64 20.28 34.79
C LYS A 290 4.23 19.88 36.13
N SER A 291 3.75 20.49 37.22
CA SER A 291 4.10 20.11 38.60
C SER A 291 3.35 18.82 38.99
N VAL A 292 3.70 17.72 38.31
CA VAL A 292 3.23 16.36 38.61
C VAL A 292 4.39 15.60 39.23
N GLU A 293 4.06 14.69 40.15
CA GLU A 293 5.06 13.80 40.76
C GLU A 293 5.85 13.02 39.69
N PRO A 294 7.16 12.80 39.89
CA PRO A 294 7.98 12.00 38.99
C PRO A 294 7.41 10.59 38.79
N ARG A 295 7.27 10.18 37.52
CA ARG A 295 6.75 8.85 37.17
C ARG A 295 7.87 7.82 37.17
N SER A 296 7.81 6.84 38.07
CA SER A 296 8.76 5.72 38.05
C SER A 296 8.69 4.93 36.74
N LEU A 297 9.85 4.59 36.19
CA LEU A 297 9.98 3.72 35.02
C LEU A 297 10.09 2.22 35.36
N GLY A 298 10.19 1.88 36.65
CA GLY A 298 10.34 0.50 37.11
C GLY A 298 11.64 -0.18 36.66
N LYS A 299 12.64 0.61 36.27
CA LYS A 299 14.00 0.16 35.91
C LYS A 299 15.03 0.98 36.66
N THR A 300 16.14 0.37 36.99
CA THR A 300 17.36 1.05 37.45
C THR A 300 18.15 1.62 36.28
N PHE A 301 19.13 2.48 36.54
CA PHE A 301 19.97 3.06 35.48
C PHE A 301 20.75 1.98 34.72
N ARG A 302 21.33 0.99 35.40
CA ARG A 302 22.06 -0.10 34.75
C ARG A 302 21.16 -0.95 33.86
N GLU A 303 19.97 -1.33 34.35
CA GLU A 303 18.99 -2.08 33.56
C GLU A 303 18.53 -1.29 32.33
N TRP A 304 18.34 0.02 32.48
CA TRP A 304 17.95 0.90 31.39
C TRP A 304 19.05 1.02 30.33
N ILE A 305 20.29 1.31 30.74
CA ILE A 305 21.45 1.39 29.82
C ILE A 305 21.67 0.07 29.11
N ASN A 306 21.73 -1.05 29.84
CA ASN A 306 21.95 -2.36 29.24
C ASN A 306 20.87 -2.71 28.21
N HIS A 307 19.61 -2.34 28.48
CA HIS A 307 18.51 -2.53 27.55
C HIS A 307 18.69 -1.71 26.26
N HIS A 308 19.01 -0.41 26.37
CA HIS A 308 19.17 0.46 25.21
C HIS A 308 20.48 0.19 24.43
N GLU A 309 21.55 -0.24 25.10
CA GLU A 309 22.76 -0.71 24.43
C GLU A 309 22.52 -2.00 23.65
N ALA A 310 21.78 -2.95 24.23
CA ALA A 310 21.37 -4.16 23.51
C ALA A 310 20.47 -3.83 22.31
N ALA A 311 19.51 -2.92 22.48
CA ALA A 311 18.65 -2.44 21.40
C ALA A 311 19.45 -1.74 20.29
N SER A 312 20.41 -0.90 20.66
CA SER A 312 21.31 -0.22 19.72
C SER A 312 22.22 -1.20 18.99
N LYS A 313 22.84 -2.17 19.68
CA LYS A 313 23.63 -3.25 19.04
C LYS A 313 22.77 -4.06 18.06
N ARG A 314 21.57 -4.43 18.46
CA ARG A 314 20.62 -5.16 17.61
C ARG A 314 20.18 -4.35 16.39
N PHE A 315 19.96 -3.05 16.57
CA PHE A 315 19.65 -2.12 15.47
C PHE A 315 20.81 -2.00 14.50
N SER A 316 22.04 -1.79 14.98
CA SER A 316 23.23 -1.74 14.13
C SER A 316 23.43 -3.04 13.34
N THR A 317 23.22 -4.19 13.98
CA THR A 317 23.23 -5.51 13.32
C THR A 317 22.17 -5.59 12.21
N ALA A 318 20.93 -5.18 12.52
CA ALA A 318 19.84 -5.16 11.55
C ALA A 318 20.17 -4.24 10.38
N TRP A 319 20.68 -3.04 10.67
CA TRP A 319 21.03 -2.02 9.69
C TRP A 319 22.16 -2.47 8.76
N ASN A 320 23.17 -3.14 9.30
CA ASN A 320 24.26 -3.73 8.52
C ASN A 320 23.72 -4.81 7.57
N ARG A 321 22.80 -5.67 8.03
CA ARG A 321 22.11 -6.63 7.15
C ARG A 321 21.31 -5.91 6.06
N ILE A 322 20.54 -4.87 6.39
CA ILE A 322 19.80 -4.07 5.39
C ILE A 322 20.75 -3.53 4.31
N LYS A 323 21.86 -2.90 4.71
CA LYS A 323 22.89 -2.39 3.77
C LYS A 323 23.47 -3.51 2.91
N ALA A 324 23.89 -4.61 3.54
CA ALA A 324 24.43 -5.76 2.84
C ALA A 324 23.47 -6.33 1.78
N ARG A 325 22.17 -6.40 2.09
CA ARG A 325 21.12 -6.84 1.15
C ARG A 325 20.86 -5.81 0.04
N GLN A 326 20.98 -4.51 0.31
CA GLN A 326 20.92 -3.46 -0.72
C GLN A 326 22.11 -3.52 -1.69
N ASP A 327 23.29 -3.93 -1.20
CA ASP A 327 24.52 -4.05 -1.99
C ASP A 327 24.55 -5.30 -2.89
N GLU A 328 23.67 -6.28 -2.67
CA GLU A 328 23.51 -7.48 -3.51
C GLU A 328 22.89 -7.14 -4.88
N LYS A 329 23.66 -6.48 -5.75
CA LYS A 329 23.23 -5.91 -7.05
C LYS A 329 22.93 -6.93 -8.18
N LYS A 330 22.78 -8.25 -7.93
CA LYS A 330 22.67 -9.25 -9.02
C LYS A 330 21.46 -10.19 -8.91
N GLY A 331 20.49 -10.00 -9.82
CA GLY A 331 19.51 -11.01 -10.27
C GLY A 331 18.38 -11.39 -9.30
N TRP A 332 18.58 -11.24 -8.00
CA TRP A 332 17.64 -11.60 -6.94
C TRP A 332 17.48 -10.38 -6.02
N LEU A 333 16.76 -9.36 -6.49
CA LEU A 333 16.65 -8.09 -5.79
C LEU A 333 15.98 -8.30 -4.42
N TRP A 334 16.74 -8.07 -3.36
CA TRP A 334 16.19 -7.92 -2.02
C TRP A 334 15.36 -6.64 -1.97
N ASN A 335 14.17 -6.76 -1.39
CA ASN A 335 13.39 -5.61 -0.99
C ASN A 335 13.72 -5.34 0.47
N THR A 336 14.21 -4.13 0.73
CA THR A 336 14.45 -3.65 2.08
C THR A 336 13.38 -2.63 2.42
N ILE A 337 12.86 -2.70 3.64
CA ILE A 337 11.85 -1.80 4.14
C ILE A 337 12.36 -1.16 5.42
N ILE A 338 12.18 0.15 5.50
CA ILE A 338 12.45 0.96 6.67
C ILE A 338 11.13 1.68 6.99
N ASN A 339 10.39 1.14 7.94
CA ASN A 339 9.15 1.74 8.39
C ASN A 339 9.46 2.84 9.39
N ARG A 340 8.93 4.04 9.12
CA ARG A 340 9.10 5.22 9.96
C ARG A 340 7.75 5.75 10.41
N VAL A 341 7.70 6.24 11.65
CA VAL A 341 6.62 7.08 12.17
C VAL A 341 7.27 8.35 12.63
N LYS A 342 6.97 9.47 11.96
CA LYS A 342 7.74 10.73 12.10
C LYS A 342 9.22 10.47 11.72
N ASP A 343 10.14 10.94 12.55
CA ASP A 343 11.59 10.76 12.38
C ASP A 343 12.10 9.45 12.99
N TYR A 344 11.23 8.63 13.56
CA TYR A 344 11.62 7.41 14.27
C TYR A 344 11.45 6.18 13.39
N ILE A 345 12.50 5.35 13.36
CA ILE A 345 12.44 4.03 12.73
C ILE A 345 11.73 3.09 13.70
N ILE A 346 10.62 2.52 13.24
CA ILE A 346 9.81 1.57 14.00
C ILE A 346 10.01 0.13 13.52
N GLY A 347 10.61 -0.07 12.36
CA GLY A 347 10.94 -1.42 11.92
C GLY A 347 11.79 -1.45 10.69
N VAL A 348 12.68 -2.44 10.62
CA VAL A 348 13.47 -2.74 9.44
C VAL A 348 13.30 -4.19 9.04
N ALA A 349 13.20 -4.44 7.74
CA ALA A 349 13.17 -5.81 7.21
C ALA A 349 13.87 -5.90 5.86
N ALA A 350 14.46 -7.07 5.60
CA ALA A 350 14.96 -7.46 4.28
C ALA A 350 14.29 -8.78 3.88
N PHE A 351 13.68 -8.79 2.70
CA PHE A 351 13.06 -9.99 2.18
C PHE A 351 13.14 -10.06 0.66
N ARG A 352 13.01 -11.28 0.13
CA ARG A 352 12.93 -11.54 -1.31
C ARG A 352 11.95 -12.66 -1.57
N HIS A 353 11.49 -12.74 -2.80
CA HIS A 353 10.76 -13.92 -3.24
C HIS A 353 11.74 -15.06 -3.53
N ASN A 354 11.54 -16.22 -2.90
CA ASN A 354 12.28 -17.44 -3.22
C ASN A 354 11.46 -18.32 -4.16
N PRO A 355 11.69 -18.27 -5.49
CA PRO A 355 10.94 -19.06 -6.45
C PRO A 355 11.16 -20.58 -6.32
N VAL A 356 12.26 -21.05 -5.72
CA VAL A 356 12.52 -22.49 -5.55
C VAL A 356 11.57 -23.08 -4.51
N ARG A 357 11.34 -22.34 -3.43
CA ARG A 357 10.46 -22.72 -2.31
C ARG A 357 9.05 -22.11 -2.42
N ASN A 358 8.81 -21.25 -3.40
CA ASN A 358 7.57 -20.47 -3.60
C ASN A 358 7.09 -19.81 -2.30
N CYS A 359 7.99 -19.07 -1.66
CA CYS A 359 7.75 -18.43 -0.37
C CYS A 359 8.40 -17.04 -0.34
N LEU A 360 8.05 -16.25 0.68
CA LEU A 360 8.84 -15.09 1.04
C LEU A 360 10.02 -15.56 1.90
N GLU A 361 11.22 -15.25 1.46
CA GLU A 361 12.44 -15.44 2.24
C GLU A 361 12.74 -14.13 2.97
N VAL A 362 12.81 -14.17 4.30
CA VAL A 362 13.01 -13.01 5.17
C VAL A 362 14.34 -13.17 5.89
N ASP A 363 15.29 -12.29 5.60
CA ASP A 363 16.65 -12.37 6.13
C ASP A 363 16.85 -11.45 7.33
N GLU A 364 16.12 -10.33 7.36
CA GLU A 364 16.06 -9.45 8.52
C GLU A 364 14.60 -9.09 8.82
N PHE A 365 14.23 -9.15 10.10
CA PHE A 365 12.95 -8.72 10.63
C PHE A 365 13.19 -8.18 12.04
N TYR A 366 13.19 -6.86 12.18
CA TYR A 366 13.42 -6.20 13.46
C TYR A 366 12.38 -5.12 13.70
N PRO A 367 11.33 -5.42 14.48
CA PRO A 367 10.44 -4.40 15.00
C PRO A 367 11.12 -3.64 16.14
N ILE A 368 10.99 -2.31 16.15
CA ILE A 368 11.63 -1.43 17.11
C ILE A 368 10.53 -0.77 17.94
N ASP A 369 10.43 -1.17 19.21
CA ASP A 369 9.48 -0.58 20.15
C ASP A 369 9.91 0.86 20.50
N GLN A 370 9.22 1.83 19.91
CA GLN A 370 9.44 3.25 20.17
C GLN A 370 8.48 3.75 21.26
N PRO A 371 8.90 4.59 22.23
CA PRO A 371 8.05 5.01 23.36
C PRO A 371 6.81 5.83 22.99
N HIS A 372 6.84 6.51 21.84
CA HIS A 372 5.71 7.27 21.32
C HIS A 372 4.75 6.39 20.49
N VAL A 373 5.12 5.15 20.22
CA VAL A 373 4.29 4.17 19.51
C VAL A 373 3.67 3.20 20.53
N LYS A 374 2.45 2.75 20.28
CA LYS A 374 1.80 1.74 21.13
C LYS A 374 2.64 0.45 21.10
N LYS A 375 2.97 -0.09 22.28
CA LYS A 375 3.74 -1.34 22.41
C LYS A 375 3.16 -2.46 21.53
N GLY A 376 4.01 -3.10 20.74
CA GLY A 376 3.64 -4.17 19.81
C GLY A 376 3.04 -3.72 18.48
N GLU A 377 2.73 -2.43 18.31
CA GLU A 377 2.33 -1.88 17.01
C GLU A 377 3.44 -1.98 15.95
N PRO A 378 4.73 -1.72 16.27
CA PRO A 378 5.81 -1.87 15.29
C PRO A 378 5.91 -3.29 14.74
N LEU A 379 5.76 -4.30 15.61
CA LEU A 379 5.69 -5.71 15.22
C LEU A 379 4.51 -5.98 14.31
N ARG A 380 3.31 -5.47 14.65
CA ARG A 380 2.11 -5.63 13.84
C ARG A 380 2.26 -5.01 12.45
N ILE A 381 2.86 -3.82 12.36
CA ILE A 381 3.13 -3.14 11.09
C ILE A 381 4.08 -3.97 10.22
N LEU A 382 5.21 -4.42 10.79
CA LEU A 382 6.19 -5.20 10.04
C LEU A 382 5.64 -6.58 9.63
N MET A 383 4.84 -7.22 10.50
CA MET A 383 4.12 -8.46 10.20
C MET A 383 3.14 -8.29 9.04
N ASN A 384 2.32 -7.22 9.06
CA ASN A 384 1.39 -6.91 7.99
C ASN A 384 2.11 -6.73 6.65
N GLU A 385 3.27 -6.07 6.66
CA GLU A 385 4.08 -5.85 5.47
C GLU A 385 4.63 -7.17 4.92
N ILE A 386 5.24 -8.03 5.74
CA ILE A 386 5.76 -9.31 5.25
C ILE A 386 4.64 -10.24 4.75
N PHE A 387 3.46 -10.27 5.38
CA PHE A 387 2.35 -11.08 4.88
C PHE A 387 1.78 -10.54 3.56
N ALA A 388 1.61 -9.22 3.44
CA ALA A 388 1.20 -8.61 2.17
C ALA A 388 2.20 -8.93 1.05
N ARG A 389 3.50 -8.84 1.32
CA ARG A 389 4.57 -9.15 0.35
C ARG A 389 4.67 -10.62 0.02
N ALA A 390 4.48 -11.50 1.01
CA ALA A 390 4.43 -12.93 0.78
C ALA A 390 3.33 -13.28 -0.21
N ARG A 391 2.12 -12.73 0.02
CA ARG A 391 0.98 -12.91 -0.88
C ARG A 391 1.26 -12.35 -2.27
N ASP A 392 1.68 -11.09 -2.35
CA ASP A 392 1.89 -10.39 -3.62
C ASP A 392 2.96 -11.08 -4.48
N TYR A 393 4.01 -11.64 -3.86
CA TYR A 393 5.10 -12.30 -4.60
C TYR A 393 4.89 -13.80 -4.85
N SER A 394 4.37 -14.53 -3.87
CA SER A 394 4.28 -16.00 -3.94
C SER A 394 2.88 -16.56 -4.18
N GLY A 395 1.84 -15.71 -4.10
CA GLY A 395 0.43 -16.16 -4.07
C GLY A 395 0.08 -16.95 -2.80
N SER A 396 0.95 -16.90 -1.78
CA SER A 396 0.84 -17.61 -0.52
C SER A 396 1.40 -16.77 0.63
N LEU A 397 1.14 -17.18 1.87
CA LEU A 397 1.74 -16.60 3.09
C LEU A 397 2.84 -17.50 3.66
N ASN A 398 3.44 -18.37 2.83
CA ASN A 398 4.60 -19.14 3.26
C ASN A 398 5.78 -18.19 3.45
N ILE A 399 6.36 -18.19 4.65
CA ILE A 399 7.53 -17.40 5.01
C ILE A 399 8.61 -18.32 5.53
N ILE A 400 9.85 -18.08 5.09
CA ILE A 400 11.04 -18.74 5.61
C ILE A 400 12.02 -17.67 6.07
N PHE A 401 12.40 -17.72 7.34
CA PHE A 401 13.45 -16.87 7.89
C PHE A 401 14.82 -17.49 7.59
N THR A 402 15.72 -16.69 7.03
CA THR A 402 17.07 -17.13 6.67
C THR A 402 18.13 -16.19 7.22
N LYS A 403 19.39 -16.60 7.14
CA LYS A 403 20.57 -15.75 7.38
C LYS A 403 21.66 -16.06 6.37
N ASP A 404 22.55 -15.10 6.09
CA ASP A 404 23.76 -15.36 5.29
C ASP A 404 24.68 -16.30 6.07
N VAL A 405 25.34 -17.25 5.42
CA VAL A 405 26.38 -18.03 6.09
C VAL A 405 27.64 -17.21 6.35
N ARG A 406 27.84 -16.12 5.61
CA ARG A 406 29.01 -15.23 5.70
C ARG A 406 28.86 -14.12 6.75
N GLU A 407 27.67 -13.94 7.31
CA GLU A 407 27.42 -12.83 8.22
C GLU A 407 27.91 -13.15 9.64
N GLY A 408 28.63 -12.20 10.24
CA GLY A 408 28.92 -12.25 11.67
C GLY A 408 27.62 -12.12 12.49
N GLU A 409 27.36 -13.06 13.40
CA GLU A 409 26.10 -13.11 14.14
C GLU A 409 25.85 -11.84 14.98
N GLU A 410 26.92 -11.25 15.52
CA GLU A 410 26.86 -10.04 16.35
C GLU A 410 26.96 -8.72 15.57
N THR A 411 27.55 -8.74 14.38
CA THR A 411 27.84 -7.52 13.60
C THR A 411 26.84 -7.32 12.47
N GLY A 412 26.29 -8.40 11.92
CA GLY A 412 25.49 -8.39 10.70
C GLY A 412 26.28 -8.03 9.45
N ILE A 413 27.62 -7.96 9.56
CA ILE A 413 28.54 -7.62 8.46
C ILE A 413 28.92 -8.92 7.74
N ILE A 414 29.01 -8.87 6.41
CA ILE A 414 29.55 -9.95 5.58
C ILE A 414 31.08 -9.84 5.60
N GLU A 415 31.77 -10.80 6.22
CA GLU A 415 33.23 -10.75 6.41
C GLU A 415 34.02 -11.33 5.21
N GLU A 416 33.46 -12.33 4.54
CA GLU A 416 34.05 -12.97 3.36
C GLU A 416 33.12 -12.77 2.16
N THR A 417 33.63 -12.35 1.02
CA THR A 417 32.82 -12.12 -0.17
C THR A 417 32.43 -13.42 -0.88
N ASP A 418 33.28 -14.44 -0.80
CA ASP A 418 33.08 -15.75 -1.43
C ASP A 418 32.38 -16.75 -0.49
N TRP A 419 31.07 -16.88 -0.67
CA TRP A 419 30.26 -17.81 0.13
C TRP A 419 30.64 -19.28 -0.07
N GLN A 420 31.30 -19.66 -1.17
CA GLN A 420 31.68 -21.06 -1.40
C GLN A 420 32.77 -21.52 -0.45
N LYS A 421 33.69 -20.62 -0.07
CA LYS A 421 34.73 -20.89 0.93
C LYS A 421 34.13 -21.09 2.32
N VAL A 422 33.12 -20.29 2.67
CA VAL A 422 32.45 -20.43 3.96
C VAL A 422 31.68 -21.75 4.01
N ILE A 423 30.97 -22.11 2.93
CA ILE A 423 30.23 -23.37 2.87
C ILE A 423 31.12 -24.59 3.10
N SER A 424 32.32 -24.66 2.51
CA SER A 424 33.17 -25.85 2.68
C SER A 424 33.61 -26.09 4.13
N SER A 425 33.54 -25.06 4.98
CA SER A 425 33.80 -25.15 6.43
C SER A 425 32.58 -25.53 7.27
N LEU A 426 31.36 -25.48 6.71
CA LEU A 426 30.13 -25.81 7.44
C LEU A 426 29.94 -27.32 7.59
N PRO A 427 29.17 -27.79 8.60
CA PRO A 427 28.75 -29.19 8.71
C PRO A 427 27.99 -29.67 7.46
N PRO A 428 28.14 -30.94 7.01
CA PRO A 428 27.56 -31.43 5.75
C PRO A 428 26.07 -31.18 5.55
N ASN A 429 25.27 -31.28 6.62
CA ASN A 429 23.83 -31.00 6.59
C ASN A 429 23.52 -29.52 6.33
N ILE A 430 24.36 -28.61 6.82
CA ILE A 430 24.26 -27.17 6.60
C ILE A 430 24.84 -26.80 5.22
N GLN A 431 25.84 -27.55 4.72
CA GLN A 431 26.39 -27.32 3.38
C GLN A 431 25.34 -27.51 2.29
N GLU A 432 24.57 -28.60 2.35
CA GLU A 432 23.50 -28.88 1.39
C GLU A 432 22.47 -27.75 1.40
N GLU A 433 22.03 -27.36 2.59
CA GLU A 433 21.06 -26.28 2.76
C GLU A 433 21.59 -24.93 2.23
N ALA A 434 22.82 -24.56 2.59
CA ALA A 434 23.46 -23.34 2.14
C ALA A 434 23.67 -23.33 0.62
N GLN A 435 23.99 -24.47 0.01
CA GLN A 435 24.11 -24.61 -1.44
C GLN A 435 22.76 -24.42 -2.13
N GLU A 436 21.68 -25.00 -1.60
CA GLU A 436 20.33 -24.81 -2.10
C GLU A 436 19.82 -23.37 -1.91
N GLY A 437 20.18 -22.74 -0.78
CA GLY A 437 19.82 -21.38 -0.41
C GLY A 437 20.68 -20.28 -1.04
N TYR A 438 21.69 -20.64 -1.84
CA TYR A 438 22.68 -19.72 -2.42
C TYR A 438 23.45 -18.91 -1.35
N GLY A 439 24.05 -19.62 -0.38
CA GLY A 439 24.75 -19.04 0.76
C GLY A 439 23.83 -18.67 1.92
N ARG A 440 22.60 -19.20 1.96
CA ARG A 440 21.60 -18.91 3.00
C ARG A 440 21.19 -20.18 3.74
N ILE A 441 21.03 -20.07 5.05
CA ILE A 441 20.52 -21.15 5.91
C ILE A 441 19.34 -20.65 6.73
N HIS A 442 18.49 -21.56 7.18
CA HIS A 442 17.32 -21.31 8.01
C HIS A 442 17.74 -20.68 9.33
N ARG A 443 16.90 -19.77 9.80
CA ARG A 443 17.00 -19.16 11.12
C ARG A 443 15.63 -19.22 11.78
N SER A 444 15.57 -19.54 13.06
CA SER A 444 14.31 -19.60 13.80
C SER A 444 13.50 -18.30 13.65
N VAL A 445 12.17 -18.44 13.64
CA VAL A 445 11.25 -17.31 13.58
C VAL A 445 11.54 -16.36 14.76
N PRO A 446 11.62 -15.03 14.56
CA PRO A 446 11.88 -14.09 15.65
C PRO A 446 10.95 -14.32 16.84
N GLN A 447 11.52 -14.39 18.05
CA GLN A 447 10.79 -14.77 19.26
C GLN A 447 9.62 -13.82 19.55
N GLU A 448 9.76 -12.54 19.21
CA GLU A 448 8.72 -11.53 19.36
C GLU A 448 7.49 -11.87 18.49
N LEU A 449 7.70 -12.40 17.29
CA LEU A 449 6.62 -12.84 16.39
C LEU A 449 5.99 -14.15 16.89
N VAL A 450 6.79 -15.08 17.46
CA VAL A 450 6.29 -16.31 18.11
C VAL A 450 5.41 -15.97 19.31
N ASP A 451 5.86 -15.05 20.17
CA ASP A 451 5.10 -14.61 21.36
C ASP A 451 3.83 -13.88 20.97
N PHE A 452 3.90 -13.05 19.93
CA PHE A 452 2.73 -12.40 19.35
C PHE A 452 1.74 -13.42 18.78
N ALA A 453 2.21 -14.45 18.08
CA ALA A 453 1.35 -15.53 17.60
C ALA A 453 0.64 -16.25 18.75
N ARG A 454 1.38 -16.59 19.81
CA ARG A 454 0.86 -17.25 21.01
C ARG A 454 -0.20 -16.40 21.71
N LYS A 455 -0.03 -15.08 21.78
CA LYS A 455 -1.02 -14.15 22.32
C LYS A 455 -2.39 -14.27 21.62
N PHE A 456 -2.39 -14.60 20.32
CA PHE A 456 -3.60 -14.80 19.52
C PHE A 456 -4.00 -16.28 19.36
N GLY A 457 -3.43 -17.19 20.17
CA GLY A 457 -3.75 -18.61 20.12
C GLY A 457 -3.20 -19.35 18.89
N VAL A 458 -2.24 -18.76 18.17
CA VAL A 458 -1.60 -19.38 17.01
C VAL A 458 -0.24 -19.94 17.42
N THR A 459 0.02 -21.19 17.08
CA THR A 459 1.31 -21.86 17.32
C THR A 459 1.97 -22.19 15.99
N PHE A 460 3.22 -21.76 15.81
CA PHE A 460 4.03 -22.11 14.64
C PHE A 460 4.71 -23.46 14.88
N LYS A 461 4.34 -24.49 14.10
CA LYS A 461 4.84 -25.85 14.27
C LYS A 461 6.33 -26.00 13.96
N LYS A 462 6.86 -25.13 13.10
CA LYS A 462 8.24 -25.14 12.59
C LYS A 462 8.95 -23.81 12.89
N ALA A 463 8.65 -23.23 14.06
CA ALA A 463 9.26 -21.98 14.51
C ALA A 463 10.80 -22.07 14.55
N ASP A 464 11.33 -23.18 15.07
CA ASP A 464 12.77 -23.39 15.20
C ASP A 464 13.48 -23.52 13.85
N GLU A 465 12.78 -24.07 12.84
CA GLU A 465 13.22 -24.15 11.44
C GLU A 465 13.03 -22.82 10.68
N GLY A 466 12.46 -21.77 11.31
CA GLY A 466 12.23 -20.49 10.63
C GLY A 466 11.04 -20.48 9.68
N ILE A 467 10.14 -21.46 9.75
CA ILE A 467 9.07 -21.62 8.76
C ILE A 467 7.72 -21.23 9.35
N ILE A 468 7.03 -20.32 8.66
CA ILE A 468 5.61 -20.04 8.86
C ILE A 468 4.85 -20.56 7.65
N SER A 469 3.98 -21.55 7.85
CA SER A 469 3.14 -22.07 6.77
C SER A 469 2.01 -21.10 6.41
N TYR A 470 1.46 -21.25 5.20
CA TYR A 470 0.31 -20.45 4.74
C TYR A 470 -0.83 -20.40 5.75
N GLY A 471 -1.28 -21.55 6.27
CA GLY A 471 -2.40 -21.62 7.21
C GLY A 471 -2.10 -20.93 8.54
N GLU A 472 -0.87 -21.06 9.05
CA GLU A 472 -0.43 -20.36 10.27
C GLU A 472 -0.38 -18.85 10.05
N GLY A 473 0.14 -18.40 8.89
CA GLY A 473 0.17 -16.99 8.50
C GLY A 473 -1.23 -16.38 8.39
N VAL A 474 -2.17 -17.06 7.69
CA VAL A 474 -3.57 -16.59 7.57
C VAL A 474 -4.23 -16.49 8.94
N ASN A 475 -4.07 -17.51 9.78
CA ASN A 475 -4.68 -17.54 11.10
C ASN A 475 -4.13 -16.43 12.00
N LEU A 476 -2.81 -16.21 12.01
CA LEU A 476 -2.22 -15.11 12.79
C LEU A 476 -2.68 -13.75 12.26
N TRP A 477 -2.59 -13.53 10.95
CA TRP A 477 -2.93 -12.24 10.37
C TRP A 477 -4.38 -11.88 10.66
N PHE A 478 -5.29 -12.83 10.49
CA PHE A 478 -6.70 -12.65 10.78
C PHE A 478 -6.99 -12.48 12.28
N ALA A 479 -6.42 -13.32 13.15
CA ALA A 479 -6.65 -13.22 14.60
C ALA A 479 -6.10 -11.90 15.19
N SER A 480 -5.02 -11.36 14.61
CA SER A 480 -4.46 -10.06 15.02
C SER A 480 -5.38 -8.86 14.78
N LEU A 481 -6.45 -9.04 14.02
CA LEU A 481 -7.49 -8.04 13.80
C LEU A 481 -8.38 -7.86 15.04
N GLU A 482 -8.44 -8.84 15.96
CA GLU A 482 -9.27 -8.82 17.17
C GLU A 482 -10.74 -8.47 16.84
N LEU A 483 -11.34 -9.20 15.89
CA LEU A 483 -12.72 -8.97 15.46
C LEU A 483 -13.71 -9.56 16.49
N PRO A 484 -14.93 -9.02 16.63
CA PRO A 484 -15.96 -9.64 17.46
C PRO A 484 -16.29 -11.06 16.96
N PRO A 485 -16.57 -12.03 17.85
CA PRO A 485 -16.83 -13.43 17.45
C PRO A 485 -17.96 -13.58 16.42
N GLU A 486 -19.03 -12.78 16.52
CA GLU A 486 -20.14 -12.79 15.55
C GLU A 486 -19.72 -12.34 14.14
N VAL A 487 -18.72 -11.45 14.04
CA VAL A 487 -18.15 -11.01 12.77
C VAL A 487 -17.21 -12.08 12.22
N GLU A 488 -16.37 -12.68 13.07
CA GLU A 488 -15.50 -13.79 12.69
C GLU A 488 -16.31 -14.96 12.13
N GLU A 489 -17.35 -15.40 12.84
CA GLU A 489 -18.23 -16.48 12.39
C GLU A 489 -18.87 -16.18 11.03
N LYS A 490 -19.31 -14.93 10.80
CA LYS A 490 -19.86 -14.51 9.51
C LYS A 490 -18.81 -14.54 8.40
N ILE A 491 -17.56 -14.17 8.70
CA ILE A 491 -16.43 -14.26 7.76
C ILE A 491 -16.13 -15.72 7.42
N TYR A 492 -16.04 -16.61 8.42
CA TYR A 492 -15.82 -18.05 8.20
C TYR A 492 -16.89 -18.65 7.28
N ARG A 493 -18.18 -18.37 7.53
CA ARG A 493 -19.28 -18.86 6.67
C ARG A 493 -19.19 -18.36 5.23
N LEU A 494 -18.79 -17.10 5.02
CA LEU A 494 -18.63 -16.53 3.69
C LEU A 494 -17.36 -17.04 2.98
N GLU A 495 -16.30 -17.35 3.72
CA GLU A 495 -15.11 -18.03 3.21
C GLU A 495 -15.42 -19.46 2.77
N GLU A 496 -16.14 -20.23 3.59
CA GLU A 496 -16.62 -21.58 3.25
C GLU A 496 -17.51 -21.58 2.00
N ALA A 497 -18.34 -20.53 1.84
CA ALA A 497 -19.19 -20.34 0.67
C ALA A 497 -18.44 -19.75 -0.55
N GLY A 498 -17.15 -19.41 -0.42
CA GLY A 498 -16.30 -18.93 -1.52
C GLY A 498 -16.54 -17.47 -1.94
N TYR A 499 -17.15 -16.65 -1.08
CA TYR A 499 -17.43 -15.24 -1.38
C TYR A 499 -16.35 -14.26 -0.88
N LEU A 500 -15.47 -14.70 0.03
CA LEU A 500 -14.31 -13.96 0.51
C LEU A 500 -13.23 -14.92 0.99
N SER A 501 -12.09 -14.41 1.46
CA SER A 501 -11.16 -15.16 2.31
C SER A 501 -10.70 -14.31 3.49
N ARG A 502 -10.35 -14.95 4.61
CA ARG A 502 -9.84 -14.28 5.82
C ARG A 502 -8.57 -13.49 5.54
N GLU A 503 -7.70 -14.05 4.70
CA GLU A 503 -6.49 -13.41 4.19
C GLU A 503 -6.78 -12.04 3.57
N ILE A 504 -7.74 -11.96 2.64
CA ILE A 504 -8.06 -10.71 1.96
C ILE A 504 -8.73 -9.71 2.90
N ILE A 505 -9.51 -10.18 3.88
CA ILE A 505 -10.07 -9.29 4.91
C ILE A 505 -8.97 -8.66 5.77
N ALA A 506 -7.97 -9.43 6.17
CA ALA A 506 -6.82 -8.92 6.91
C ALA A 506 -6.03 -7.89 6.10
N GLU A 507 -5.83 -8.15 4.81
CA GLU A 507 -5.13 -7.22 3.92
C GLU A 507 -5.92 -5.93 3.65
N VAL A 508 -7.25 -6.01 3.50
CA VAL A 508 -8.12 -4.85 3.32
C VAL A 508 -7.96 -3.86 4.48
N ILE A 509 -7.86 -4.37 5.72
CA ILE A 509 -7.63 -3.56 6.91
C ILE A 509 -6.17 -3.07 6.96
N SER A 510 -5.19 -3.94 6.69
CA SER A 510 -3.77 -3.57 6.79
C SER A 510 -3.37 -2.50 5.78
N LYS A 511 -3.92 -2.54 4.56
CA LYS A 511 -3.74 -1.51 3.51
C LYS A 511 -4.58 -0.24 3.75
N GLY A 512 -5.34 -0.18 4.84
CA GLY A 512 -6.19 0.94 5.20
C GLY A 512 -7.28 1.24 4.16
N ILE A 513 -7.74 0.23 3.41
CA ILE A 513 -8.84 0.40 2.46
C ILE A 513 -10.14 0.63 3.23
N TRP A 514 -10.35 -0.17 4.27
CA TRP A 514 -11.40 0.00 5.27
C TRP A 514 -10.76 -0.05 6.66
N SER A 515 -11.23 0.79 7.58
CA SER A 515 -10.82 0.66 8.99
C SER A 515 -11.44 -0.60 9.62
N LYS A 516 -10.84 -1.08 10.71
CA LYS A 516 -11.37 -2.20 11.49
C LYS A 516 -12.81 -1.92 11.95
N GLU A 517 -13.07 -0.71 12.43
CA GLU A 517 -14.36 -0.28 12.96
C GLU A 517 -15.42 -0.23 11.85
N GLU A 518 -15.09 0.32 10.67
CA GLU A 518 -15.95 0.30 9.47
C GLU A 518 -16.29 -1.13 9.05
N LEU A 519 -15.29 -2.01 9.01
CA LEU A 519 -15.49 -3.41 8.65
C LEU A 519 -16.44 -4.13 9.61
N ILE A 520 -16.23 -3.98 10.92
CA ILE A 520 -17.11 -4.57 11.93
C ILE A 520 -18.54 -4.08 11.72
N TRP A 521 -18.75 -2.77 11.60
CA TRP A 521 -20.08 -2.22 11.36
C TRP A 521 -20.73 -2.75 10.08
N ILE A 522 -19.96 -2.85 8.99
CA ILE A 522 -20.44 -3.40 7.72
C ILE A 522 -20.86 -4.87 7.90
N PHE A 523 -20.08 -5.70 8.59
CA PHE A 523 -20.46 -7.09 8.85
C PHE A 523 -21.70 -7.23 9.73
N LEU A 524 -21.90 -6.33 10.70
CA LEU A 524 -23.08 -6.34 11.56
C LEU A 524 -24.36 -5.91 10.83
N ASN A 525 -24.25 -4.97 9.88
CA ASN A 525 -25.41 -4.28 9.31
C ASN A 525 -25.72 -4.64 7.86
N ALA A 526 -24.71 -4.88 7.04
CA ALA A 526 -24.91 -5.18 5.63
C ALA A 526 -25.41 -6.61 5.41
N SER A 527 -26.36 -6.73 4.50
CA SER A 527 -26.84 -8.01 3.96
C SER A 527 -25.71 -8.75 3.23
N ARG A 528 -24.89 -8.00 2.50
CA ARG A 528 -23.76 -8.44 1.67
C ARG A 528 -22.47 -7.67 1.99
N PRO A 529 -21.90 -7.84 3.19
CA PRO A 529 -20.70 -7.12 3.60
C PRO A 529 -19.53 -7.36 2.67
N GLU A 530 -19.38 -8.58 2.15
CA GLU A 530 -18.34 -8.96 1.20
C GLU A 530 -18.40 -8.13 -0.08
N ALA A 531 -19.60 -7.82 -0.56
CA ALA A 531 -19.78 -7.14 -1.83
C ALA A 531 -19.30 -5.68 -1.78
N LEU A 532 -19.53 -5.03 -0.63
CA LEU A 532 -19.02 -3.69 -0.34
C LEU A 532 -17.52 -3.71 -0.03
N LEU A 533 -17.08 -4.59 0.89
CA LEU A 533 -15.69 -4.59 1.36
C LEU A 533 -14.71 -4.97 0.25
N LEU A 534 -15.08 -5.92 -0.60
CA LEU A 534 -14.25 -6.44 -1.69
C LEU A 534 -14.62 -5.85 -3.06
N GLY A 535 -15.67 -5.00 -3.11
CA GLY A 535 -16.10 -4.36 -4.33
C GLY A 535 -16.57 -5.33 -5.43
N THR A 536 -17.18 -6.46 -5.07
CA THR A 536 -17.68 -7.45 -6.05
C THR A 536 -18.91 -6.97 -6.80
N ASP A 537 -19.69 -6.07 -6.20
CA ASP A 537 -20.78 -5.39 -6.90
C ASP A 537 -20.20 -4.35 -7.86
N LEU A 538 -20.62 -4.42 -9.12
CA LEU A 538 -20.17 -3.54 -10.18
C LEU A 538 -21.29 -2.57 -10.59
N PRO A 539 -20.98 -1.37 -11.11
CA PRO A 539 -21.99 -0.43 -11.60
C PRO A 539 -22.96 -1.03 -12.61
N GLU A 540 -22.52 -1.96 -13.45
CA GLU A 540 -23.34 -2.70 -14.40
C GLU A 540 -24.48 -3.45 -13.75
N ASP A 541 -24.33 -3.86 -12.48
CA ASP A 541 -25.39 -4.46 -11.69
C ASP A 541 -25.96 -3.44 -10.68
N ARG A 542 -26.52 -2.37 -11.24
CA ARG A 542 -26.79 -1.10 -10.55
C ARG A 542 -27.51 -1.25 -9.21
N LEU A 543 -28.52 -2.12 -9.12
CA LEU A 543 -29.31 -2.25 -7.89
C LEU A 543 -28.51 -2.90 -6.76
N PHE A 544 -27.72 -3.92 -7.04
CA PHE A 544 -26.81 -4.48 -6.03
C PHE A 544 -25.72 -3.48 -5.65
N TYR A 545 -25.16 -2.77 -6.64
CA TYR A 545 -24.17 -1.72 -6.41
C TYR A 545 -24.70 -0.57 -5.54
N SER A 546 -25.94 -0.14 -5.78
CA SER A 546 -26.62 0.91 -5.01
C SER A 546 -26.83 0.48 -3.55
N GLU A 547 -27.15 -0.80 -3.29
CA GLU A 547 -27.19 -1.35 -1.93
C GLU A 547 -25.81 -1.22 -1.24
N SER A 548 -24.74 -1.65 -1.91
CA SER A 548 -23.37 -1.55 -1.40
C SER A 548 -23.00 -0.09 -1.09
N LEU A 549 -23.30 0.85 -1.99
CA LEU A 549 -23.08 2.28 -1.76
C LEU A 549 -23.85 2.78 -0.54
N ASN A 550 -25.12 2.40 -0.34
CA ASN A 550 -25.91 2.82 0.81
C ASN A 550 -25.27 2.43 2.16
N TYR A 551 -24.79 1.19 2.29
CA TYR A 551 -24.07 0.76 3.49
C TYR A 551 -22.69 1.45 3.62
N GLY A 552 -21.97 1.61 2.51
CA GLY A 552 -20.69 2.31 2.50
C GLY A 552 -20.81 3.76 2.95
N ARG A 553 -21.86 4.46 2.50
CA ARG A 553 -22.18 5.84 2.90
C ARG A 553 -22.41 5.92 4.41
N ALA A 554 -23.22 5.00 4.96
CA ALA A 554 -23.54 5.00 6.39
C ALA A 554 -22.30 4.74 7.27
N ALA A 555 -21.44 3.80 6.87
CA ALA A 555 -20.19 3.55 7.58
C ALA A 555 -19.23 4.74 7.51
N LEU A 556 -19.00 5.28 6.31
CA LEU A 556 -18.04 6.35 6.08
C LEU A 556 -18.50 7.68 6.71
N LEU A 557 -19.81 7.94 6.77
CA LEU A 557 -20.35 9.18 7.33
C LEU A 557 -20.01 9.33 8.82
N ALA A 558 -20.05 8.25 9.61
CA ALA A 558 -19.62 8.26 11.00
C ALA A 558 -18.13 8.61 11.13
N THR A 559 -17.28 8.00 10.29
CA THR A 559 -15.83 8.29 10.25
C THR A 559 -15.58 9.76 9.90
N ARG A 560 -16.33 10.34 8.95
CA ARG A 560 -16.22 11.76 8.58
C ARG A 560 -16.65 12.68 9.71
N PHE A 561 -17.70 12.31 10.45
CA PHE A 561 -18.13 13.07 11.62
C PHE A 561 -17.05 13.07 12.72
N LYS A 562 -16.47 11.89 13.02
CA LYS A 562 -15.30 11.78 13.92
C LYS A 562 -14.15 12.68 13.46
N GLN A 563 -13.82 12.66 12.17
CA GLN A 563 -12.75 13.50 11.62
C GLN A 563 -13.04 14.99 11.76
N ALA A 564 -14.30 15.42 11.61
CA ALA A 564 -14.70 16.81 11.81
C ALA A 564 -14.51 17.25 13.28
N ILE A 565 -14.89 16.41 14.24
CA ILE A 565 -14.66 16.67 15.67
C ILE A 565 -13.17 16.79 15.98
N ILE A 566 -12.36 15.85 15.47
CA ILE A 566 -10.90 15.90 15.65
C ILE A 566 -10.35 17.20 15.06
N ALA A 567 -10.76 17.58 13.85
CA ALA A 567 -10.28 18.79 13.19
C ALA A 567 -10.63 20.07 13.95
N GLU A 568 -11.81 20.15 14.58
CA GLU A 568 -12.19 21.30 15.42
C GLU A 568 -11.42 21.36 16.73
N LEU A 569 -11.31 20.24 17.46
CA LEU A 569 -10.51 20.13 18.68
C LEU A 569 -9.04 20.50 18.44
N THR A 570 -8.57 20.18 17.25
CA THR A 570 -7.20 20.41 16.87
C THR A 570 -7.03 21.73 16.13
N GLN A 571 -8.07 22.51 15.85
CA GLN A 571 -7.98 23.79 15.10
C GLN A 571 -7.20 23.66 13.78
N GLY A 572 -7.29 22.50 13.12
CA GLY A 572 -6.54 22.23 11.89
C GLY A 572 -5.04 21.96 12.08
N LEU A 573 -4.57 21.76 13.32
CA LEU A 573 -3.21 21.31 13.62
C LEU A 573 -2.87 20.04 12.84
N SER A 574 -1.60 19.89 12.49
CA SER A 574 -1.10 18.76 11.72
C SER A 574 -1.26 17.45 12.51
N PRO A 575 -1.35 16.26 11.88
CA PRO A 575 -1.49 14.98 12.59
C PRO A 575 -0.48 14.79 13.74
N GLU A 576 0.72 15.35 13.59
CA GLU A 576 1.79 15.34 14.59
C GLU A 576 1.42 16.10 15.88
N GLU A 577 0.78 17.25 15.73
CA GLU A 577 0.34 18.12 16.83
C GLU A 577 -0.93 17.56 17.51
N ILE A 578 -1.81 16.91 16.75
CA ILE A 578 -2.97 16.17 17.29
C ILE A 578 -2.50 15.09 18.27
N GLU A 579 -1.48 14.33 17.89
CA GLU A 579 -0.94 13.26 18.74
C GLU A 579 -0.31 13.83 20.02
N LYS A 580 0.37 14.98 19.94
CA LYS A 580 0.93 15.69 21.11
C LYS A 580 -0.16 16.13 22.10
N LYS A 581 -1.29 16.61 21.60
CA LYS A 581 -2.47 16.94 22.43
C LYS A 581 -3.06 15.71 23.12
N LYS A 582 -2.75 14.50 22.63
CA LYS A 582 -3.33 13.22 23.07
C LYS A 582 -4.84 13.18 22.90
N THR A 583 -5.40 13.98 22.00
CA THR A 583 -6.81 13.96 21.66
C THR A 583 -7.13 12.60 21.02
N ARG A 584 -8.00 11.83 21.66
CA ARG A 584 -8.42 10.50 21.25
C ARG A 584 -9.93 10.48 21.11
N CYS A 585 -10.37 10.40 19.86
CA CYS A 585 -11.76 10.16 19.51
C CYS A 585 -11.90 8.76 18.93
N THR A 586 -12.72 7.91 19.56
CA THR A 586 -12.95 6.52 19.13
C THR A 586 -14.36 6.36 18.58
N LEU A 587 -14.52 5.41 17.66
CA LEU A 587 -15.81 4.99 17.12
C LEU A 587 -15.96 3.50 17.38
N GLU A 588 -16.97 3.11 18.14
CA GLU A 588 -17.26 1.72 18.47
C GLU A 588 -18.58 1.31 17.79
N PRO A 589 -18.57 0.35 16.86
CA PRO A 589 -19.79 -0.14 16.25
C PRO A 589 -20.59 -0.99 17.26
N LYS A 590 -21.89 -0.70 17.41
CA LYS A 590 -22.81 -1.45 18.28
C LYS A 590 -24.15 -1.62 17.58
N GLN A 591 -24.40 -2.81 17.04
CA GLN A 591 -25.57 -3.10 16.22
C GLN A 591 -25.71 -2.06 15.09
N ASN A 592 -26.85 -1.35 15.03
CA ASN A 592 -27.17 -0.33 14.03
C ASN A 592 -26.51 1.02 14.28
N PHE A 593 -25.82 1.16 15.41
CA PHE A 593 -25.35 2.43 15.91
C PHE A 593 -23.84 2.49 15.93
N TRP A 594 -23.35 3.71 15.99
CA TRP A 594 -21.99 4.00 16.39
C TRP A 594 -22.00 4.64 17.78
N ILE A 595 -21.06 4.27 18.63
CA ILE A 595 -20.77 4.97 19.87
C ILE A 595 -19.49 5.76 19.64
N LEU A 596 -19.60 7.08 19.63
CA LEU A 596 -18.46 7.97 19.59
C LEU A 596 -18.10 8.40 21.01
N LYS A 597 -16.81 8.30 21.37
CA LYS A 597 -16.28 8.79 22.64
C LYS A 597 -15.06 9.66 22.36
N CYS A 598 -14.95 10.81 23.01
CA CYS A 598 -13.76 11.65 22.97
C CYS A 598 -13.22 11.82 24.39
N ASN A 599 -11.90 11.85 24.57
CA ASN A 599 -11.29 12.11 25.88
C ASN A 599 -11.18 13.60 26.24
N GLU A 600 -11.69 14.49 25.39
CA GLU A 600 -11.74 15.93 25.60
C GLU A 600 -13.18 16.42 25.40
N ASP A 601 -13.52 17.53 26.07
CA ASP A 601 -14.79 18.22 25.84
C ASP A 601 -14.79 18.75 24.40
N PHE A 602 -15.88 18.55 23.66
CA PHE A 602 -16.02 19.06 22.30
C PHE A 602 -17.42 19.57 22.03
N SER A 603 -17.55 20.50 21.09
CA SER A 603 -18.85 20.91 20.57
C SER A 603 -19.16 20.12 19.30
N ILE A 604 -20.44 19.80 19.07
CA ILE A 604 -20.85 19.26 17.77
C ILE A 604 -20.47 20.28 16.69
N PRO A 605 -19.74 19.87 15.63
CA PRO A 605 -19.31 20.77 14.57
C PRO A 605 -20.45 21.58 13.97
N PHE A 606 -20.33 22.92 13.99
CA PHE A 606 -21.40 23.81 13.51
C PHE A 606 -21.70 23.60 12.02
N THR A 607 -20.71 23.11 11.27
CA THR A 607 -20.85 22.74 9.85
C THR A 607 -21.81 21.57 9.61
N TRP A 608 -22.17 20.83 10.67
CA TRP A 608 -23.11 19.71 10.62
C TRP A 608 -24.50 20.05 11.16
N THR A 609 -24.71 21.24 11.73
CA THR A 609 -25.97 21.64 12.36
C THR A 609 -26.74 22.65 11.52
N ILE A 610 -28.08 22.60 11.52
CA ILE A 610 -28.91 23.68 10.99
C ILE A 610 -29.15 24.70 12.12
N GLY A 611 -28.49 25.86 12.03
CA GLY A 611 -28.59 26.93 13.03
C GLY A 611 -27.38 26.98 13.97
N LYS A 612 -27.35 27.96 14.89
CA LYS A 612 -26.25 28.17 15.84
C LYS A 612 -26.51 27.46 17.17
N SER A 613 -26.81 26.17 17.15
CA SER A 613 -26.92 25.39 18.39
C SER A 613 -25.56 24.79 18.74
N GLU A 614 -24.86 25.40 19.69
CA GLU A 614 -23.66 24.81 20.27
C GLU A 614 -24.08 23.77 21.32
N LYS A 615 -23.94 22.50 20.98
CA LYS A 615 -24.12 21.40 21.93
C LYS A 615 -22.76 20.89 22.35
N ALA A 616 -22.39 21.16 23.59
CA ALA A 616 -21.18 20.65 24.20
C ALA A 616 -21.38 19.19 24.63
N VAL A 617 -20.35 18.38 24.42
CA VAL A 617 -20.22 16.98 24.82
C VAL A 617 -19.06 16.89 25.79
N LYS A 618 -19.27 16.29 26.96
CA LYS A 618 -18.21 16.16 27.97
C LYS A 618 -17.22 15.05 27.58
N ALA A 619 -15.98 15.18 28.03
CA ALA A 619 -14.96 14.16 27.90
C ALA A 619 -15.46 12.81 28.46
N GLY A 620 -15.31 11.76 27.67
CA GLY A 620 -15.74 10.39 27.95
C GLY A 620 -17.23 10.13 27.72
N GLU A 621 -18.05 11.17 27.53
CA GLU A 621 -19.49 11.03 27.33
C GLU A 621 -19.79 10.34 25.99
N PRO A 622 -20.55 9.23 25.98
CA PRO A 622 -20.88 8.51 24.76
C PRO A 622 -21.92 9.28 23.93
N VAL A 623 -21.61 9.48 22.66
CA VAL A 623 -22.54 9.99 21.65
C VAL A 623 -23.01 8.84 20.78
N LEU A 624 -24.31 8.57 20.80
CA LEU A 624 -24.94 7.54 20.00
C LEU A 624 -25.28 8.09 18.62
N LEU A 625 -24.66 7.56 17.57
CA LEU A 625 -24.90 7.98 16.19
C LEU A 625 -25.72 6.93 15.44
N LEU A 626 -26.78 7.37 14.76
CA LEU A 626 -27.48 6.60 13.73
C LEU A 626 -27.22 7.24 12.37
N CYS A 627 -26.47 6.58 11.50
CA CYS A 627 -26.17 7.10 10.17
C CYS A 627 -27.23 6.64 9.16
N ARG A 628 -27.87 7.61 8.49
CA ARG A 628 -28.94 7.41 7.50
C ARG A 628 -28.74 8.30 6.26
N PRO A 629 -27.60 8.22 5.56
CA PRO A 629 -27.40 8.99 4.34
C PRO A 629 -28.30 8.48 3.22
N SER A 630 -29.32 9.25 2.85
CA SER A 630 -30.20 9.01 1.71
C SER A 630 -30.49 10.32 0.97
N PHE A 631 -31.08 10.22 -0.21
CA PHE A 631 -31.69 11.39 -0.86
C PHE A 631 -33.05 11.69 -0.24
N PRO A 632 -33.44 12.97 -0.17
CA PRO A 632 -34.75 13.33 0.34
C PRO A 632 -35.87 12.88 -0.62
N THR A 633 -36.96 12.36 -0.06
CA THR A 633 -38.18 11.88 -0.72
C THR A 633 -39.43 12.43 -0.01
N GLU A 634 -40.59 12.45 -0.69
CA GLU A 634 -41.83 12.91 -0.06
C GLU A 634 -42.26 12.07 1.17
N TYR A 635 -41.77 10.84 1.28
CA TYR A 635 -42.10 9.87 2.34
C TYR A 635 -41.16 9.95 3.56
N ASP A 636 -40.13 10.79 3.52
CA ASP A 636 -39.11 10.85 4.55
C ASP A 636 -39.67 11.21 5.92
N LYS A 637 -40.81 11.93 5.98
CA LYS A 637 -41.45 12.31 7.25
C LYS A 637 -41.71 11.09 8.14
N ASN A 638 -42.23 10.01 7.56
CA ASN A 638 -42.56 8.81 8.32
C ASN A 638 -41.30 8.01 8.65
N TRP A 639 -40.40 7.92 7.69
CA TRP A 639 -39.12 7.24 7.86
C TRP A 639 -38.24 7.88 8.93
N LEU A 640 -38.08 9.20 8.92
CA LEU A 640 -37.38 9.97 9.95
C LEU A 640 -38.03 9.77 11.32
N LYS A 641 -39.37 9.74 11.41
CA LYS A 641 -40.07 9.43 12.67
C LYS A 641 -39.77 8.03 13.19
N GLU A 642 -39.64 7.05 12.30
CA GLU A 642 -39.24 5.68 12.67
C GLU A 642 -37.79 5.63 13.17
N ASP A 643 -36.87 6.30 12.50
CA ASP A 643 -35.46 6.36 12.92
C ASP A 643 -35.27 7.14 14.23
N LEU A 644 -36.04 8.21 14.46
CA LEU A 644 -36.09 8.91 15.75
C LEU A 644 -36.60 7.99 16.86
N LYS A 645 -37.67 7.22 16.61
CA LYS A 645 -38.15 6.21 17.56
C LYS A 645 -37.10 5.13 17.82
N LEU A 646 -36.38 4.69 16.80
CA LEU A 646 -35.32 3.69 16.91
C LEU A 646 -34.17 4.20 17.80
N LEU A 647 -33.74 5.45 17.63
CA LEU A 647 -32.73 6.09 18.47
C LEU A 647 -33.18 6.22 19.94
N LEU A 648 -34.40 6.69 20.16
CA LEU A 648 -34.99 6.87 21.49
C LEU A 648 -35.17 5.53 22.23
N ASN A 649 -35.53 4.47 21.50
CA ASN A 649 -35.81 3.15 22.06
C ASN A 649 -34.62 2.18 22.00
N SER A 650 -33.40 2.66 21.71
CA SER A 650 -32.23 1.80 21.48
C SER A 650 -31.77 1.01 22.71
N GLY A 651 -32.14 1.44 23.92
CA GLY A 651 -31.67 0.85 25.18
C GLY A 651 -30.16 1.03 25.43
N ILE A 652 -29.46 1.77 24.56
CA ILE A 652 -28.03 2.07 24.72
C ILE A 652 -27.91 3.33 25.58
N GLU A 653 -27.11 3.23 26.65
CA GLU A 653 -26.81 4.35 27.54
C GLU A 653 -25.96 5.40 26.81
N ALA A 654 -26.61 6.48 26.41
CA ALA A 654 -25.99 7.65 25.80
C ALA A 654 -26.85 8.88 26.08
N ASN A 655 -26.23 9.94 26.60
CA ASN A 655 -26.91 11.20 26.89
C ASN A 655 -27.18 12.01 25.63
N ILE A 656 -26.31 11.86 24.63
CA ILE A 656 -26.40 12.55 23.36
C ILE A 656 -26.70 11.54 22.27
N ARG A 657 -27.76 11.81 21.50
CA ARG A 657 -28.24 10.95 20.42
C ARG A 657 -28.29 11.78 19.15
N CYS A 658 -27.58 11.34 18.13
CA CYS A 658 -27.50 12.05 16.86
C CYS A 658 -28.01 11.18 15.71
N LEU A 659 -28.87 11.75 14.87
CA LEU A 659 -29.26 11.19 13.58
C LEU A 659 -28.45 11.90 12.48
N LEU A 660 -27.56 11.18 11.80
CA LEU A 660 -26.70 11.74 10.77
C LEU A 660 -27.33 11.51 9.39
N LEU A 661 -27.70 12.60 8.72
CA LEU A 661 -28.30 12.66 7.40
C LEU A 661 -27.35 13.27 6.38
N SER A 662 -27.76 13.21 5.12
CA SER A 662 -27.03 13.79 4.00
C SER A 662 -27.27 15.29 3.84
N HIS A 663 -26.36 15.98 3.15
CA HIS A 663 -26.49 17.41 2.86
C HIS A 663 -27.73 17.73 2.00
N GLU A 664 -28.18 16.75 1.21
CA GLU A 664 -29.26 16.88 0.26
C GLU A 664 -30.60 17.20 0.95
N PHE A 665 -30.80 16.78 2.21
CA PHE A 665 -31.99 17.12 2.99
C PHE A 665 -32.18 18.62 3.23
N ILE A 666 -31.09 19.40 3.24
CA ILE A 666 -31.10 20.84 3.56
C ILE A 666 -30.82 21.73 2.36
N THR A 667 -30.65 21.12 1.19
CA THR A 667 -30.33 21.84 -0.05
C THR A 667 -31.61 22.08 -0.88
N PRO A 668 -31.95 23.33 -1.25
CA PRO A 668 -33.20 23.63 -1.96
C PRO A 668 -33.34 22.91 -3.30
N THR A 669 -32.21 22.62 -3.95
CA THR A 669 -32.16 21.87 -5.22
C THR A 669 -32.67 20.43 -5.07
N TYR A 670 -32.49 19.82 -3.90
CA TYR A 670 -32.83 18.41 -3.68
C TYR A 670 -34.07 18.23 -2.81
N ASN A 671 -34.37 19.20 -1.94
CA ASN A 671 -35.54 19.15 -1.09
C ASN A 671 -36.37 20.43 -1.24
N LYS A 672 -37.58 20.29 -1.78
CA LYS A 672 -38.53 21.41 -1.93
C LYS A 672 -39.15 21.81 -0.58
N ASP A 673 -39.17 20.93 0.42
CA ASP A 673 -39.82 21.14 1.73
C ASP A 673 -38.80 21.30 2.88
N ILE A 674 -37.83 22.20 2.70
CA ILE A 674 -36.83 22.49 3.75
C ILE A 674 -37.49 23.00 5.03
N LYS A 675 -38.58 23.78 4.92
CA LYS A 675 -39.30 24.30 6.08
C LYS A 675 -39.78 23.17 6.98
N GLN A 676 -40.27 22.09 6.38
CA GLN A 676 -40.65 20.93 7.15
C GLN A 676 -39.47 20.20 7.76
N ILE A 677 -38.37 20.01 7.04
CA ILE A 677 -37.18 19.39 7.65
C ILE A 677 -36.73 20.18 8.88
N LYS A 678 -36.73 21.51 8.82
CA LYS A 678 -36.48 22.36 9.99
C LYS A 678 -37.45 22.08 11.14
N ALA A 679 -38.75 21.93 10.86
CA ALA A 679 -39.74 21.59 11.88
C ALA A 679 -39.50 20.18 12.49
N ILE A 680 -39.05 19.20 11.70
CA ILE A 680 -38.67 17.86 12.19
C ILE A 680 -37.41 17.94 13.06
N VAL A 681 -36.42 18.75 12.66
CA VAL A 681 -35.21 18.99 13.47
C VAL A 681 -35.58 19.61 14.81
N GLU A 682 -36.46 20.60 14.83
CA GLU A 682 -36.95 21.22 16.07
C GLU A 682 -37.71 20.23 16.97
N ASP A 683 -38.58 19.39 16.40
CA ASP A 683 -39.30 18.34 17.14
C ASP A 683 -38.37 17.25 17.69
N ALA A 684 -37.37 16.84 16.92
CA ALA A 684 -36.35 15.88 17.33
C ALA A 684 -35.49 16.44 18.48
N ASN A 685 -35.07 17.70 18.38
CA ASN A 685 -34.29 18.37 19.42
C ASN A 685 -35.07 18.44 20.74
N LYS A 686 -36.38 18.73 20.69
CA LYS A 686 -37.27 18.70 21.89
C LYS A 686 -37.37 17.32 22.53
N LYS A 687 -37.17 16.25 21.76
CA LYS A 687 -37.14 14.85 22.22
C LYS A 687 -35.74 14.37 22.63
N GLY A 688 -34.74 15.26 22.59
CA GLY A 688 -33.36 14.92 22.96
C GLY A 688 -32.57 14.19 21.87
N VAL A 689 -32.93 14.35 20.60
CA VAL A 689 -32.19 13.82 19.45
C VAL A 689 -31.75 14.96 18.54
N ASP A 690 -30.45 15.10 18.30
CA ASP A 690 -29.90 16.09 17.37
C ASP A 690 -29.87 15.50 15.96
N ILE A 691 -30.44 16.21 14.98
CA ILE A 691 -30.32 15.82 13.58
C ILE A 691 -29.18 16.61 12.93
N LEU A 692 -28.18 15.88 12.47
CA LEU A 692 -26.95 16.42 11.87
C LEU A 692 -26.92 16.13 10.37
N PHE A 693 -26.34 17.03 9.58
CA PHE A 693 -26.28 16.92 8.13
C PHE A 693 -24.82 16.98 7.68
N ALA A 694 -24.42 16.09 6.78
CA ALA A 694 -23.09 16.16 6.19
C ALA A 694 -22.85 17.55 5.55
N PRO A 695 -21.66 18.16 5.70
CA PRO A 695 -21.36 19.47 5.11
C PRO A 695 -21.15 19.40 3.59
N SER A 696 -20.91 18.20 3.05
CA SER A 696 -20.63 17.97 1.63
C SER A 696 -21.65 17.03 0.99
N ARG A 697 -21.84 17.18 -0.32
CA ARG A 697 -22.77 16.34 -1.11
C ARG A 697 -22.29 14.89 -1.14
N MET A 698 -23.24 13.96 -1.04
CA MET A 698 -22.95 12.52 -0.97
C MET A 698 -22.19 12.01 -2.19
N TYR A 699 -22.70 12.31 -3.39
CA TYR A 699 -22.22 11.72 -4.63
C TYR A 699 -20.82 12.22 -5.05
N LEU A 700 -20.44 13.43 -4.64
CA LEU A 700 -19.14 14.01 -5.00
C LEU A 700 -17.99 13.44 -4.18
N PHE A 701 -18.22 13.20 -2.88
CA PHE A 701 -17.14 12.87 -1.95
C PHE A 701 -17.27 11.47 -1.36
N LEU A 702 -18.42 11.12 -0.79
CA LEU A 702 -18.59 9.83 -0.13
C LEU A 702 -18.58 8.69 -1.16
N ASP A 703 -19.39 8.81 -2.21
CA ASP A 703 -19.46 7.74 -3.21
C ASP A 703 -18.14 7.58 -3.93
N LYS A 704 -17.51 8.67 -4.39
CA LYS A 704 -16.21 8.59 -5.04
C LYS A 704 -15.17 7.86 -4.18
N GLU A 705 -15.15 8.12 -2.87
CA GLU A 705 -14.24 7.44 -1.94
C GLU A 705 -14.62 5.95 -1.76
N ILE A 706 -15.91 5.62 -1.58
CA ILE A 706 -16.38 4.23 -1.47
C ILE A 706 -16.04 3.45 -2.75
N GLN A 707 -16.30 4.02 -3.92
CA GLN A 707 -16.00 3.41 -5.21
C GLN A 707 -14.50 3.19 -5.38
N LYS A 708 -13.68 4.16 -4.98
CA LYS A 708 -12.22 4.02 -4.96
C LYS A 708 -11.78 2.87 -4.04
N ARG A 709 -12.36 2.75 -2.85
CA ARG A 709 -12.09 1.66 -1.89
C ARG A 709 -12.52 0.30 -2.44
N MET A 710 -13.75 0.18 -2.94
CA MET A 710 -14.28 -1.03 -3.60
C MET A 710 -13.38 -1.47 -4.76
N ARG A 711 -12.92 -0.53 -5.60
CA ARG A 711 -11.98 -0.83 -6.69
C ARG A 711 -10.63 -1.32 -6.16
N ARG A 712 -10.04 -0.61 -5.18
CA ARG A 712 -8.76 -1.03 -4.56
C ARG A 712 -8.86 -2.43 -3.96
N ALA A 713 -9.96 -2.74 -3.28
CA ALA A 713 -10.18 -4.05 -2.68
C ALA A 713 -10.38 -5.14 -3.74
N ARG A 714 -11.17 -4.87 -4.79
CA ARG A 714 -11.39 -5.80 -5.91
C ARG A 714 -10.10 -6.17 -6.64
N ASN A 715 -9.14 -5.24 -6.69
CA ASN A 715 -7.83 -5.49 -7.28
C ASN A 715 -6.99 -6.45 -6.41
N LEU A 716 -7.29 -6.65 -5.12
CA LEU A 716 -6.57 -7.62 -4.30
C LEU A 716 -6.91 -9.06 -4.71
N LYS A 717 -8.19 -9.36 -4.93
CA LYS A 717 -8.67 -10.68 -5.37
C LYS A 717 -10.09 -10.59 -5.89
N HIS A 718 -10.39 -11.35 -6.95
CA HIS A 718 -11.73 -11.40 -7.52
C HIS A 718 -12.56 -12.51 -6.86
N PHE A 719 -13.71 -12.12 -6.33
CA PHE A 719 -14.69 -13.03 -5.75
C PHE A 719 -16.01 -12.96 -6.52
N PRO A 720 -16.76 -14.08 -6.58
CA PRO A 720 -18.07 -14.07 -7.22
C PRO A 720 -19.02 -13.15 -6.48
N GLN A 721 -19.82 -12.40 -7.25
CA GLN A 721 -20.88 -11.58 -6.69
C GLN A 721 -21.99 -12.48 -6.10
N ARG A 722 -22.36 -12.25 -4.85
CA ARG A 722 -23.51 -12.93 -4.24
C ARG A 722 -24.82 -12.28 -4.68
N LYS A 723 -25.66 -13.06 -5.37
CA LYS A 723 -26.98 -12.64 -5.86
C LYS A 723 -28.07 -12.94 -4.83
N ASN A 724 -28.15 -12.11 -3.79
CA ASN A 724 -29.23 -12.23 -2.81
C ASN A 724 -30.49 -11.48 -3.24
N GLN A 725 -31.53 -11.61 -2.43
CA GLN A 725 -32.73 -10.80 -2.52
C GLN A 725 -32.44 -9.38 -2.06
N LEU A 726 -33.01 -8.39 -2.76
CA LEU A 726 -32.93 -6.99 -2.40
C LEU A 726 -34.28 -6.51 -1.87
N ASN A 727 -34.25 -5.51 -0.98
CA ASN A 727 -35.45 -4.75 -0.66
C ASN A 727 -35.59 -3.65 -1.70
N LEU A 728 -36.55 -3.78 -2.61
CA LEU A 728 -36.74 -2.87 -3.73
C LEU A 728 -38.02 -2.05 -3.58
N LYS A 729 -38.03 -0.85 -4.13
CA LYS A 729 -39.25 -0.05 -4.32
C LYS A 729 -39.47 0.14 -5.82
N ILE A 730 -40.71 -0.02 -6.27
CA ILE A 730 -41.14 0.32 -7.62
C ILE A 730 -41.78 1.71 -7.58
N VAL A 731 -41.22 2.63 -8.36
CA VAL A 731 -41.71 3.99 -8.52
C VAL A 731 -42.30 4.12 -9.93
N GLU A 732 -43.59 4.42 -10.03
CA GLU A 732 -44.21 4.80 -11.30
C GLU A 732 -43.79 6.22 -11.67
N VAL A 733 -43.33 6.39 -12.91
CA VAL A 733 -42.96 7.68 -13.50
C VAL A 733 -43.86 7.94 -14.71
N PRO A 734 -44.62 9.06 -14.75
CA PRO A 734 -45.55 9.37 -15.83
C PRO A 734 -44.91 9.39 -17.23
N ASN A 735 -45.71 9.16 -18.27
CA ASN A 735 -45.23 9.11 -19.66
C ASN A 735 -44.59 10.43 -20.10
N GLU A 736 -45.14 11.57 -19.67
CA GLU A 736 -44.68 12.89 -20.09
C GLU A 736 -43.23 13.19 -19.66
N TRP A 737 -42.64 12.39 -18.77
CA TRP A 737 -41.32 12.60 -18.19
C TRP A 737 -40.21 11.84 -18.93
N TRP A 738 -40.59 10.80 -19.66
CA TRP A 738 -39.66 9.99 -20.45
C TRP A 738 -39.37 10.65 -21.81
N ASP A 739 -40.35 11.33 -22.37
CA ASP A 739 -40.30 11.97 -23.68
C ASP A 739 -40.86 13.40 -23.61
N ILE A 740 -40.08 14.29 -23.00
CA ILE A 740 -40.43 15.70 -22.81
C ILE A 740 -40.20 16.46 -24.14
N PRO A 741 -41.23 17.17 -24.68
CA PRO A 741 -41.07 18.03 -25.85
C PRO A 741 -40.00 19.11 -25.69
N GLU A 742 -39.43 19.58 -26.81
CA GLU A 742 -38.36 20.59 -26.81
C GLU A 742 -38.78 21.97 -26.28
N ASP A 743 -40.07 22.23 -26.17
CA ASP A 743 -40.70 23.46 -25.67
C ASP A 743 -41.24 23.34 -24.24
N SER A 744 -41.23 22.15 -23.64
CA SER A 744 -41.78 21.93 -22.30
C SER A 744 -40.87 22.49 -21.18
N LEU A 745 -41.50 23.10 -20.17
CA LEU A 745 -40.86 23.61 -18.94
C LEU A 745 -40.53 22.50 -17.92
N ILE A 746 -40.91 21.24 -18.18
CA ILE A 746 -40.64 20.11 -17.29
C ILE A 746 -39.14 19.75 -17.33
N SER A 747 -38.57 19.40 -16.17
CA SER A 747 -37.16 18.98 -16.05
C SER A 747 -36.84 17.80 -17.00
N ARG A 748 -35.95 18.02 -17.97
CA ARG A 748 -35.42 16.95 -18.84
C ARG A 748 -34.40 16.04 -18.17
N GLY A 749 -34.20 16.17 -16.86
CA GLY A 749 -33.21 15.41 -16.10
C GLY A 749 -33.34 13.90 -16.30
N LEU A 750 -34.55 13.36 -16.13
CA LEU A 750 -34.83 11.93 -16.28
C LEU A 750 -34.64 11.44 -17.72
N GLN A 751 -35.19 12.15 -18.71
CA GLN A 751 -35.05 11.81 -20.13
C GLN A 751 -33.58 11.78 -20.55
N ASN A 752 -32.82 12.84 -20.27
CA ASN A 752 -31.41 12.95 -20.64
C ASN A 752 -30.57 11.88 -19.92
N ALA A 753 -30.77 11.69 -18.62
CA ALA A 753 -30.04 10.68 -17.86
C ALA A 753 -30.34 9.26 -18.37
N SER A 754 -31.59 8.95 -18.71
CA SER A 754 -31.96 7.62 -19.25
C SER A 754 -31.30 7.33 -20.61
N LYS A 755 -31.20 8.34 -21.50
CA LYS A 755 -30.52 8.23 -22.79
C LYS A 755 -29.02 8.04 -22.61
N SER A 756 -28.39 8.87 -21.77
CA SER A 756 -26.96 8.77 -21.46
C SER A 756 -26.60 7.45 -20.79
N ALA A 757 -27.40 6.99 -19.81
CA ALA A 757 -27.19 5.71 -19.15
C ALA A 757 -27.16 4.54 -20.16
N ARG A 758 -28.04 4.55 -21.17
CA ARG A 758 -28.01 3.52 -22.23
C ARG A 758 -26.78 3.61 -23.10
N SER A 759 -26.39 4.82 -23.51
CA SER A 759 -25.17 5.02 -24.29
C SER A 759 -23.93 4.52 -23.53
N PHE A 760 -23.80 4.86 -22.25
CA PHE A 760 -22.69 4.38 -21.42
C PHE A 760 -22.74 2.88 -21.17
N ALA A 761 -23.92 2.32 -20.91
CA ALA A 761 -24.12 0.88 -20.79
C ALA A 761 -23.68 0.14 -22.06
N GLU A 762 -24.02 0.66 -23.24
CA GLU A 762 -23.56 0.09 -24.50
C GLU A 762 -22.02 0.12 -24.61
N GLN A 763 -21.37 1.22 -24.23
CA GLN A 763 -19.91 1.29 -24.22
C GLN A 763 -19.28 0.29 -23.22
N ILE A 764 -19.91 0.10 -22.05
CA ILE A 764 -19.47 -0.90 -21.06
C ILE A 764 -19.63 -2.33 -21.60
N ALA A 765 -20.78 -2.65 -22.21
CA ALA A 765 -21.01 -3.95 -22.85
C ALA A 765 -20.01 -4.22 -23.98
N GLN A 766 -19.65 -3.17 -24.73
CA GLN A 766 -18.60 -3.19 -25.75
C GLN A 766 -17.17 -3.17 -25.15
N LYS A 767 -17.03 -3.16 -23.81
CA LYS A 767 -15.77 -3.16 -23.07
C LYS A 767 -14.82 -2.03 -23.45
N ARG A 768 -15.35 -0.88 -23.87
CA ARG A 768 -14.62 0.37 -24.14
C ARG A 768 -14.50 1.16 -22.85
N ASP A 769 -13.36 1.81 -22.61
CA ASP A 769 -13.07 2.63 -21.41
C ASP A 769 -13.95 2.36 -20.18
N ILE A 770 -13.88 1.11 -19.70
CA ILE A 770 -14.89 0.56 -18.80
C ILE A 770 -14.97 1.40 -17.51
N ASN A 771 -13.84 1.91 -17.04
CA ASN A 771 -13.79 2.66 -15.77
C ASN A 771 -14.47 4.02 -15.89
N HIS A 772 -14.20 4.77 -16.97
CA HIS A 772 -14.87 6.02 -17.23
C HIS A 772 -16.39 5.80 -17.38
N TYR A 773 -16.80 4.88 -18.26
CA TYR A 773 -18.23 4.68 -18.52
C TYR A 773 -18.98 4.04 -17.35
N ARG A 774 -18.35 3.23 -16.51
CA ARG A 774 -18.93 2.75 -15.25
C ARG A 774 -19.29 3.90 -14.31
N MET A 775 -18.40 4.87 -14.17
CA MET A 775 -18.62 6.05 -13.34
C MET A 775 -19.79 6.88 -13.89
N GLU A 776 -19.78 7.16 -15.19
CA GLU A 776 -20.84 7.92 -15.86
C GLU A 776 -22.20 7.19 -15.83
N PHE A 777 -22.20 5.87 -16.09
CA PHE A 777 -23.39 5.04 -15.99
C PHE A 777 -24.00 5.06 -14.58
N SER A 778 -23.15 4.92 -13.56
CA SER A 778 -23.57 4.96 -12.15
C SER A 778 -24.18 6.31 -11.80
N LEU A 779 -23.55 7.42 -12.23
CA LEU A 779 -24.03 8.78 -12.01
C LEU A 779 -25.38 9.00 -12.68
N MET A 780 -25.54 8.60 -13.95
CA MET A 780 -26.80 8.75 -14.67
C MET A 780 -27.92 7.91 -14.03
N CYS A 781 -27.64 6.69 -13.61
CA CYS A 781 -28.62 5.86 -12.88
C CYS A 781 -29.07 6.51 -11.58
N GLU A 782 -28.14 7.10 -10.81
CA GLU A 782 -28.48 7.82 -9.59
C GLU A 782 -29.39 9.03 -9.85
N VAL A 783 -29.11 9.80 -10.91
CA VAL A 783 -30.00 10.90 -11.33
C VAL A 783 -31.41 10.37 -11.61
N ILE A 784 -31.55 9.26 -12.35
CA ILE A 784 -32.86 8.65 -12.64
C ILE A 784 -33.57 8.22 -11.35
N GLU A 785 -32.87 7.51 -10.47
CA GLU A 785 -33.41 7.04 -9.18
C GLU A 785 -33.88 8.22 -8.31
N ARG A 786 -33.11 9.30 -8.27
CA ARG A 786 -33.42 10.52 -7.52
C ARG A 786 -34.62 11.26 -8.09
N GLU A 787 -34.63 11.56 -9.39
CA GLU A 787 -35.74 12.28 -10.05
C GLU A 787 -37.05 11.49 -9.89
N ALA A 788 -36.99 10.17 -10.00
CA ALA A 788 -38.14 9.31 -9.77
C ALA A 788 -38.62 9.34 -8.32
N LEU A 789 -37.72 9.25 -7.33
CA LEU A 789 -38.11 9.29 -5.91
C LEU A 789 -38.70 10.63 -5.47
N GLN A 790 -38.25 11.73 -6.08
CA GLN A 790 -38.72 13.08 -5.72
C GLN A 790 -40.09 13.42 -6.30
N ASN A 791 -40.49 12.79 -7.40
CA ASN A 791 -41.67 13.23 -8.14
C ASN A 791 -42.59 12.10 -8.64
N GLY A 792 -42.12 10.85 -8.60
CA GLY A 792 -42.88 9.66 -8.96
C GLY A 792 -43.70 9.12 -7.79
N ARG A 793 -44.55 8.12 -8.06
CA ARG A 793 -45.41 7.48 -7.05
C ARG A 793 -44.90 6.08 -6.73
N ILE A 794 -44.61 5.81 -5.46
CA ILE A 794 -44.24 4.45 -5.02
C ILE A 794 -45.47 3.55 -5.14
N LYS A 795 -45.37 2.49 -5.94
CA LYS A 795 -46.46 1.52 -6.19
C LYS A 795 -46.37 0.26 -5.35
N ALA A 796 -45.15 -0.19 -5.10
CA ALA A 796 -44.90 -1.42 -4.37
C ALA A 796 -43.54 -1.37 -3.68
N GLU A 797 -43.45 -2.10 -2.56
CA GLU A 797 -42.20 -2.53 -1.97
C GLU A 797 -42.08 -4.03 -2.15
N LEU A 798 -40.96 -4.49 -2.69
CA LEU A 798 -40.68 -5.90 -2.93
C LEU A 798 -39.57 -6.39 -2.03
N LYS A 799 -39.71 -7.61 -1.57
CA LYS A 799 -38.70 -8.36 -0.83
C LYS A 799 -38.69 -9.80 -1.35
N GLY A 800 -37.81 -10.64 -0.83
CA GLY A 800 -37.94 -12.06 -1.10
C GLY A 800 -37.66 -12.42 -2.57
N LYS A 801 -38.25 -13.53 -3.02
CA LYS A 801 -38.15 -14.03 -4.40
C LYS A 801 -38.73 -13.09 -5.46
N GLU A 802 -39.67 -12.21 -5.11
CA GLU A 802 -40.24 -11.21 -6.03
C GLU A 802 -39.17 -10.21 -6.47
N SER A 803 -38.34 -9.75 -5.54
CA SER A 803 -37.22 -8.86 -5.85
C SER A 803 -36.24 -9.50 -6.83
N GLN A 804 -35.98 -10.80 -6.68
CA GLN A 804 -35.06 -11.55 -7.52
C GLN A 804 -35.61 -11.73 -8.94
N ALA A 805 -36.90 -12.07 -9.08
CA ALA A 805 -37.56 -12.16 -10.37
C ALA A 805 -37.58 -10.80 -11.09
N LEU A 806 -37.82 -9.71 -10.36
CA LEU A 806 -37.73 -8.35 -10.89
C LEU A 806 -36.31 -8.01 -11.37
N LEU A 807 -35.28 -8.29 -10.56
CA LEU A 807 -33.88 -8.07 -10.93
C LEU A 807 -33.49 -8.82 -12.21
N GLU A 808 -33.90 -10.09 -12.33
CA GLU A 808 -33.63 -10.89 -13.52
C GLU A 808 -34.36 -10.34 -14.77
N ALA A 809 -35.58 -9.83 -14.59
CA ALA A 809 -36.35 -9.23 -15.69
C ALA A 809 -35.77 -7.87 -16.16
N LEU A 810 -35.21 -7.08 -15.24
CA LEU A 810 -34.53 -5.81 -15.53
C LEU A 810 -33.18 -5.99 -16.24
N ARG A 811 -32.60 -7.20 -16.18
CA ARG A 811 -31.30 -7.47 -16.78
C ARG A 811 -31.39 -7.48 -18.30
N GLY A 812 -30.51 -6.71 -18.94
CA GLY A 812 -30.33 -6.67 -20.39
C GLY A 812 -29.96 -8.05 -20.93
N LYS A 813 -30.84 -8.60 -21.79
CA LYS A 813 -30.58 -9.82 -22.58
C LYS A 813 -30.20 -9.50 -24.03
N ASP A 814 -30.52 -8.30 -24.51
CA ASP A 814 -30.16 -7.84 -25.84
C ASP A 814 -28.62 -7.71 -25.92
N GLU A 815 -28.01 -8.05 -27.06
CA GLU A 815 -26.54 -8.13 -27.20
C GLU A 815 -25.82 -6.85 -26.78
N ASN A 816 -26.44 -5.69 -27.04
CA ASN A 816 -25.91 -4.36 -26.71
C ASN A 816 -25.83 -4.08 -25.20
N TYR A 817 -26.57 -4.81 -24.37
CA TYR A 817 -26.68 -4.54 -22.92
C TYR A 817 -26.48 -5.81 -22.07
N LYS A 818 -25.87 -6.85 -22.65
CA LYS A 818 -25.76 -8.16 -22.01
C LYS A 818 -25.07 -8.05 -20.65
N GLY A 819 -25.80 -8.43 -19.59
CA GLY A 819 -25.30 -8.44 -18.22
C GLY A 819 -25.47 -7.14 -17.44
N ILE A 820 -25.99 -6.08 -18.08
CA ILE A 820 -26.27 -4.79 -17.45
C ILE A 820 -27.70 -4.78 -16.90
N THR A 821 -27.86 -4.32 -15.67
CA THR A 821 -29.14 -4.15 -14.98
C THR A 821 -29.48 -2.66 -14.96
N PHE A 822 -30.52 -2.26 -15.69
CA PHE A 822 -31.03 -0.88 -15.61
C PHE A 822 -32.00 -0.75 -14.44
N PRO A 823 -31.96 0.32 -13.64
CA PRO A 823 -32.92 0.56 -12.59
C PRO A 823 -34.24 1.12 -13.14
N PHE A 824 -34.53 0.99 -14.44
CA PHE A 824 -35.73 1.57 -15.04
C PHE A 824 -36.22 0.81 -16.27
N VAL A 825 -37.51 0.98 -16.59
CA VAL A 825 -38.17 0.51 -17.80
C VAL A 825 -39.03 1.65 -18.34
N LYS A 826 -38.83 2.01 -19.61
CA LYS A 826 -39.61 3.07 -20.25
C LYS A 826 -41.03 2.59 -20.59
N PRO A 827 -42.00 3.50 -20.75
CA PRO A 827 -43.39 3.14 -21.05
C PRO A 827 -43.55 2.22 -22.27
N ASP A 828 -42.83 2.52 -23.35
CA ASP A 828 -42.83 1.75 -24.61
C ASP A 828 -42.23 0.34 -24.45
N GLU A 829 -41.42 0.13 -23.42
CA GLU A 829 -40.75 -1.15 -23.13
C GLU A 829 -41.50 -2.01 -22.11
N MET A 830 -42.47 -1.44 -21.40
CA MET A 830 -43.24 -2.14 -20.36
C MET A 830 -43.88 -3.44 -20.86
N PRO A 831 -44.49 -3.52 -22.07
CA PRO A 831 -45.04 -4.79 -22.55
C PRO A 831 -43.99 -5.90 -22.71
N LYS A 832 -42.82 -5.58 -23.30
CA LYS A 832 -41.69 -6.53 -23.46
C LYS A 832 -41.17 -6.97 -22.10
N PHE A 833 -41.04 -6.03 -21.16
CA PHE A 833 -40.59 -6.29 -19.80
C PHE A 833 -41.56 -7.19 -19.00
N LEU A 834 -42.87 -6.91 -19.06
CA LEU A 834 -43.91 -7.76 -18.44
C LEU A 834 -43.89 -9.18 -19.02
N GLY A 835 -43.69 -9.31 -20.33
CA GLY A 835 -43.52 -10.62 -20.98
C GLY A 835 -42.33 -11.41 -20.41
N LYS A 836 -41.16 -10.77 -20.25
CA LYS A 836 -39.98 -11.38 -19.61
C LYS A 836 -40.27 -11.80 -18.17
N LEU A 837 -40.91 -10.94 -17.40
CA LEU A 837 -41.24 -11.23 -16.00
C LEU A 837 -42.21 -12.41 -15.88
N LYS A 838 -43.22 -12.50 -16.77
CA LYS A 838 -44.13 -13.65 -16.89
C LYS A 838 -43.39 -14.94 -17.24
N GLU A 839 -42.40 -14.88 -18.14
CA GLU A 839 -41.57 -16.03 -18.52
C GLU A 839 -40.73 -16.53 -17.32
N ILE A 840 -40.02 -15.62 -16.64
CA ILE A 840 -39.18 -15.94 -15.48
C ILE A 840 -40.03 -16.56 -14.36
N THR A 841 -41.19 -15.95 -14.07
CA THR A 841 -42.10 -16.45 -13.03
C THR A 841 -42.85 -17.72 -13.45
N GLY A 842 -42.97 -18.02 -14.75
CA GLY A 842 -43.70 -19.16 -15.31
C GLY A 842 -42.90 -20.46 -15.39
N LYS A 843 -41.57 -20.42 -15.46
CA LYS A 843 -40.68 -21.60 -15.62
C LYS A 843 -40.66 -22.57 -14.43
N ASP A 844 -41.21 -22.18 -13.28
CA ASP A 844 -41.24 -22.98 -12.05
C ASP A 844 -42.35 -24.06 -12.00
N LYS A 845 -43.10 -24.26 -13.08
CA LYS A 845 -44.30 -25.12 -13.09
C LYS A 845 -44.02 -26.63 -13.24
N SER A 846 -42.78 -27.09 -13.39
CA SER A 846 -42.45 -28.49 -13.72
C SER A 846 -42.14 -29.40 -12.53
N PHE A 847 -42.31 -28.98 -11.27
CA PHE A 847 -42.09 -29.84 -10.10
C PHE A 847 -43.36 -30.61 -9.65
N SER A 848 -43.26 -31.95 -9.65
CA SER A 848 -44.31 -32.95 -9.35
C SER A 848 -44.94 -32.79 -7.95
N ILE A 849 -46.23 -33.12 -7.83
CA ILE A 849 -47.23 -32.30 -7.11
C ILE A 849 -47.61 -32.69 -5.66
N LEU A 850 -47.33 -33.85 -5.07
CA LEU A 850 -48.20 -34.31 -3.95
C LEU A 850 -47.76 -34.16 -2.47
N GLN A 851 -46.64 -33.52 -2.12
CA GLN A 851 -46.31 -33.30 -0.68
C GLN A 851 -45.83 -31.88 -0.27
N PHE A 852 -45.80 -30.90 -1.19
CA PHE A 852 -45.15 -29.59 -0.97
C PHE A 852 -46.06 -28.34 -1.16
N LEU A 853 -47.39 -28.49 -1.20
CA LEU A 853 -48.29 -27.45 -1.76
C LEU A 853 -48.45 -26.15 -0.93
N ARG A 854 -48.10 -26.12 0.36
CA ARG A 854 -48.35 -24.93 1.21
C ARG A 854 -47.45 -23.72 0.87
N PRO A 855 -46.12 -23.85 0.77
CA PRO A 855 -45.25 -22.76 0.33
C PRO A 855 -45.50 -22.35 -1.14
N ILE A 856 -45.91 -23.31 -1.98
CA ILE A 856 -46.16 -23.08 -3.41
C ILE A 856 -47.41 -22.23 -3.62
N LEU A 857 -48.51 -22.48 -2.88
CA LEU A 857 -49.73 -21.66 -2.97
C LEU A 857 -49.49 -20.22 -2.53
N GLN A 858 -48.68 -20.00 -1.49
CA GLN A 858 -48.31 -18.66 -1.03
C GLN A 858 -47.46 -17.93 -2.09
N PHE A 859 -46.52 -18.63 -2.73
CA PHE A 859 -45.69 -18.12 -3.81
C PHE A 859 -46.48 -17.80 -5.10
N LEU A 860 -47.46 -18.63 -5.47
CA LEU A 860 -48.33 -18.39 -6.64
C LEU A 860 -49.24 -17.18 -6.44
N ARG A 861 -49.67 -16.91 -5.19
CA ARG A 861 -50.46 -15.72 -4.85
C ARG A 861 -49.61 -14.44 -5.00
N LEU A 862 -48.42 -14.44 -4.40
CA LEU A 862 -47.43 -13.36 -4.49
C LEU A 862 -47.06 -13.02 -5.95
N LYS A 863 -46.87 -14.04 -6.81
CA LYS A 863 -46.58 -13.85 -8.26
C LYS A 863 -47.68 -13.08 -9.01
N ARG A 864 -48.95 -13.33 -8.70
CA ARG A 864 -50.07 -12.62 -9.33
C ARG A 864 -50.12 -11.17 -8.90
N ASP A 865 -49.73 -10.88 -7.66
CA ASP A 865 -49.78 -9.54 -7.10
C ASP A 865 -48.75 -8.61 -7.77
N LEU A 866 -47.49 -9.03 -7.93
CA LEU A 866 -46.48 -8.21 -8.62
C LEU A 866 -46.85 -7.88 -10.07
N ILE A 867 -47.24 -8.89 -10.86
CA ILE A 867 -47.63 -8.68 -12.26
C ILE A 867 -48.87 -7.79 -12.34
N SER A 868 -49.88 -8.00 -11.47
CA SER A 868 -51.08 -7.18 -11.44
C SER A 868 -50.79 -5.72 -11.08
N ILE A 869 -49.84 -5.47 -10.17
CA ILE A 869 -49.41 -4.11 -9.84
C ILE A 869 -48.77 -3.45 -11.07
N LEU A 870 -47.86 -4.15 -11.75
CA LEU A 870 -47.15 -3.60 -12.91
C LEU A 870 -48.05 -3.44 -14.15
N GLU A 871 -49.06 -4.28 -14.33
CA GLU A 871 -50.06 -4.15 -15.42
C GLU A 871 -50.97 -2.92 -15.24
N LYS A 872 -51.10 -2.40 -14.01
CA LYS A 872 -51.88 -1.19 -13.72
C LYS A 872 -51.08 0.10 -13.88
N ILE A 873 -49.77 0.00 -14.14
CA ILE A 873 -48.90 1.16 -14.35
C ILE A 873 -49.11 1.67 -15.77
N GLN A 874 -49.51 2.94 -15.89
CA GLN A 874 -49.72 3.59 -17.20
C GLN A 874 -48.44 4.25 -17.72
N GLY A 875 -47.52 4.55 -16.79
CA GLY A 875 -46.22 5.16 -17.03
C GLY A 875 -45.09 4.16 -17.32
N GLY A 876 -43.85 4.64 -17.14
CA GLY A 876 -42.67 3.79 -16.97
C GLY A 876 -42.43 3.49 -15.49
N ILE A 877 -41.45 2.64 -15.20
CA ILE A 877 -41.03 2.37 -13.82
C ILE A 877 -39.57 2.71 -13.59
N VAL A 878 -39.28 3.15 -12.38
CA VAL A 878 -37.92 3.20 -11.82
C VAL A 878 -37.91 2.34 -10.57
N VAL A 879 -36.93 1.45 -10.48
CA VAL A 879 -36.72 0.54 -9.37
C VAL A 879 -35.55 1.06 -8.57
N VAL A 880 -35.76 1.24 -7.26
CA VAL A 880 -34.72 1.73 -6.36
C VAL A 880 -34.52 0.76 -5.21
N VAL A 881 -33.30 0.71 -4.67
CA VAL A 881 -33.04 -0.01 -3.44
C VAL A 881 -33.64 0.77 -2.28
N LYS A 882 -34.44 0.10 -1.44
CA LYS A 882 -34.97 0.69 -0.22
C LYS A 882 -33.78 1.09 0.67
N PRO A 883 -33.74 2.34 1.19
CA PRO A 883 -32.72 2.73 2.16
C PRO A 883 -32.66 1.74 3.32
N TRP A 884 -31.47 1.49 3.83
CA TRP A 884 -31.30 0.64 5.00
C TRP A 884 -32.01 1.29 6.20
N THR A 885 -32.98 0.58 6.76
CA THR A 885 -33.92 1.07 7.80
C THR A 885 -33.79 0.28 9.10
N THR A 886 -33.40 -0.99 9.01
CA THR A 886 -33.01 -1.88 10.11
C THR A 886 -32.38 -3.13 9.47
N PRO A 887 -31.44 -3.82 10.14
CA PRO A 887 -30.95 -5.10 9.66
C PRO A 887 -32.18 -6.00 9.52
N SER A 888 -32.45 -6.41 8.28
CA SER A 888 -33.32 -7.54 8.03
C SER A 888 -32.85 -8.63 8.98
N ALA A 889 -33.73 -9.14 9.85
CA ALA A 889 -33.43 -10.23 10.77
C ALA A 889 -32.47 -11.18 10.04
N LEU A 890 -31.25 -11.33 10.61
CA LEU A 890 -30.13 -12.06 10.04
C LEU A 890 -30.69 -13.17 9.16
N VAL A 891 -30.43 -13.12 7.84
CA VAL A 891 -30.86 -14.16 6.91
C VAL A 891 -30.28 -15.45 7.47
N LYS A 892 -31.08 -16.20 8.23
CA LYS A 892 -30.65 -17.36 9.01
C LYS A 892 -30.24 -18.52 8.11
N GLU A 893 -30.39 -18.37 6.80
CA GLU A 893 -30.12 -19.38 5.81
C GLU A 893 -29.20 -18.80 4.73
N LEU A 894 -27.89 -18.74 5.00
CA LEU A 894 -26.96 -19.20 3.98
C LEU A 894 -27.21 -20.71 3.93
N SER A 895 -28.16 -21.16 3.12
CA SER A 895 -28.29 -22.59 2.87
C SER A 895 -27.00 -23.00 2.16
N VAL A 896 -26.07 -23.59 2.92
CA VAL A 896 -24.77 -24.11 2.45
C VAL A 896 -24.91 -24.94 1.17
N LYS A 897 -26.11 -25.47 0.90
CA LYS A 897 -26.50 -26.14 -0.35
C LYS A 897 -26.23 -25.35 -1.64
N GLU A 898 -26.19 -24.02 -1.66
CA GLU A 898 -26.00 -23.26 -2.91
C GLU A 898 -24.54 -23.07 -3.31
N ALA A 899 -23.61 -23.19 -2.37
CA ALA A 899 -22.18 -23.17 -2.64
C ALA A 899 -21.63 -24.52 -2.17
N GLU A 900 -21.84 -25.59 -2.94
CA GLU A 900 -21.14 -26.85 -2.65
C GLU A 900 -19.63 -26.54 -2.65
N PRO A 901 -18.95 -26.54 -1.49
CA PRO A 901 -17.52 -26.41 -1.50
C PRO A 901 -17.03 -27.69 -2.18
N ARG A 902 -16.49 -27.56 -3.40
CA ARG A 902 -15.80 -28.66 -4.07
C ARG A 902 -14.59 -29.00 -3.22
N LYS A 903 -14.78 -29.81 -2.18
CA LYS A 903 -13.72 -30.54 -1.52
C LYS A 903 -13.11 -31.39 -2.61
N VAL A 904 -11.97 -30.95 -3.13
CA VAL A 904 -11.15 -31.78 -4.01
C VAL A 904 -10.72 -32.96 -3.14
N GLU A 905 -11.41 -34.09 -3.29
CA GLU A 905 -11.02 -35.33 -2.62
C GLU A 905 -9.59 -35.69 -3.07
N LYS A 906 -8.66 -35.76 -2.11
CA LYS A 906 -7.26 -36.17 -2.31
C LYS A 906 -7.18 -37.62 -2.85
N PRO A 907 -6.01 -38.10 -3.34
CA PRO A 907 -4.95 -37.44 -4.08
C PRO A 907 -4.92 -37.91 -5.54
N PHE A 908 -4.46 -37.04 -6.42
CA PHE A 908 -4.32 -37.29 -7.85
C PHE A 908 -3.30 -38.40 -8.14
N LYS A 909 -3.73 -39.67 -8.25
CA LYS A 909 -2.89 -40.77 -8.77
C LYS A 909 -2.23 -40.40 -10.11
N PHE A 910 -2.87 -39.53 -10.90
CA PHE A 910 -2.33 -39.05 -12.16
C PHE A 910 -1.07 -38.18 -12.03
N LEU A 911 -0.81 -37.55 -10.88
CA LEU A 911 0.38 -36.68 -10.74
C LEU A 911 1.68 -37.47 -10.86
N ALA A 912 1.68 -38.74 -10.44
CA ALA A 912 2.80 -39.65 -10.66
C ALA A 912 2.98 -39.97 -12.16
N GLU A 913 1.91 -40.36 -12.86
CA GLU A 913 1.96 -40.62 -14.31
C GLU A 913 2.40 -39.38 -15.10
N LEU A 914 1.91 -38.21 -14.70
CA LEU A 914 2.28 -36.94 -15.31
C LEU A 914 3.75 -36.61 -15.07
N LYS A 915 4.28 -36.87 -13.86
CA LYS A 915 5.71 -36.72 -13.55
C LYS A 915 6.56 -37.60 -14.47
N ASP A 916 6.22 -38.87 -14.63
CA ASP A 916 6.95 -39.79 -15.52
C ASP A 916 6.93 -39.31 -16.98
N LYS A 917 5.78 -38.80 -17.45
CA LYS A 917 5.65 -38.21 -18.78
C LYS A 917 6.52 -36.95 -18.96
N ILE A 918 6.58 -36.09 -17.95
CA ILE A 918 7.40 -34.87 -17.93
C ILE A 918 8.89 -35.24 -17.96
N ASP A 919 9.30 -36.20 -17.13
CA ASP A 919 10.70 -36.63 -17.04
C ASP A 919 11.19 -37.26 -18.35
N ASN A 920 10.35 -38.09 -18.98
CA ASN A 920 10.59 -38.58 -20.34
C ASN A 920 10.70 -37.44 -21.38
N GLY A 921 9.88 -36.39 -21.25
CA GLY A 921 9.94 -35.20 -22.10
C GLY A 921 11.27 -34.44 -21.95
N LYS A 922 11.78 -34.30 -20.72
CA LYS A 922 13.07 -33.65 -20.46
C LYS A 922 14.23 -34.43 -21.07
N GLN A 923 14.22 -35.76 -20.93
CA GLN A 923 15.25 -36.63 -21.52
C GLN A 923 15.31 -36.48 -23.06
N ARG A 924 14.16 -36.23 -23.70
CA ARG A 924 14.06 -35.97 -25.15
C ARG A 924 14.39 -34.53 -25.56
N LYS A 925 14.89 -33.68 -24.65
CA LYS A 925 15.19 -32.25 -24.90
C LYS A 925 14.01 -31.49 -25.54
N ARG A 926 12.79 -31.81 -25.08
CA ARG A 926 11.52 -31.23 -25.56
C ARG A 926 11.39 -29.73 -25.27
N TYR A 927 12.10 -29.26 -24.25
CA TYR A 927 12.08 -27.89 -23.77
C TYR A 927 13.27 -27.10 -24.32
N ILE A 928 13.02 -25.87 -24.74
CA ILE A 928 14.04 -24.87 -25.11
C ILE A 928 14.57 -24.15 -23.86
N GLY A 929 13.70 -23.98 -22.86
CA GLY A 929 14.04 -23.30 -21.60
C GLY A 929 15.09 -24.03 -20.78
N ASN A 930 15.66 -23.33 -19.79
CA ASN A 930 16.61 -23.94 -18.86
C ASN A 930 15.93 -25.11 -18.11
N PRO A 931 16.51 -26.34 -18.12
CA PRO A 931 15.91 -27.50 -17.47
C PRO A 931 15.57 -27.31 -15.97
N LYS A 932 16.36 -26.52 -15.24
CA LYS A 932 16.10 -26.20 -13.83
C LYS A 932 14.87 -25.29 -13.68
N GLU A 933 14.70 -24.31 -14.56
CA GLU A 933 13.52 -23.44 -14.56
C GLU A 933 12.25 -24.21 -14.95
N ILE A 934 12.37 -25.16 -15.90
CA ILE A 934 11.28 -26.05 -16.30
C ILE A 934 10.84 -26.93 -15.13
N GLU A 935 11.76 -27.61 -14.44
CA GLU A 935 11.40 -28.45 -13.29
C GLU A 935 10.77 -27.64 -12.16
N ARG A 936 11.32 -26.46 -11.86
CA ARG A 936 10.76 -25.57 -10.85
C ARG A 936 9.31 -25.17 -11.17
N ALA A 937 9.04 -24.79 -12.42
CA ALA A 937 7.69 -24.43 -12.86
C ALA A 937 6.73 -25.64 -12.83
N HIS A 938 7.19 -26.84 -13.18
CA HIS A 938 6.37 -28.06 -13.01
C HIS A 938 6.04 -28.32 -11.54
N LYS A 939 7.02 -28.19 -10.64
CA LYS A 939 6.82 -28.35 -9.19
C LYS A 939 5.77 -27.36 -8.66
N GLN A 940 5.94 -26.07 -8.94
CA GLN A 940 5.00 -25.04 -8.50
C GLN A 940 3.56 -25.28 -9.00
N LEU A 941 3.40 -25.74 -10.26
CA LEU A 941 2.09 -26.06 -10.81
C LEU A 941 1.45 -27.27 -10.10
N ARG A 942 2.23 -28.32 -9.81
CA ARG A 942 1.75 -29.46 -9.00
C ARG A 942 1.36 -29.03 -7.59
N ASP A 943 2.21 -28.26 -6.91
CA ASP A 943 1.95 -27.75 -5.57
C ASP A 943 0.68 -26.89 -5.54
N SER A 944 0.45 -26.08 -6.59
CA SER A 944 -0.76 -25.28 -6.74
C SER A 944 -2.02 -26.14 -6.90
N LEU A 945 -1.94 -27.20 -7.70
CA LEU A 945 -3.04 -28.15 -7.89
C LEU A 945 -3.33 -28.97 -6.63
N GLU A 946 -2.29 -29.44 -5.94
CA GLU A 946 -2.42 -30.26 -4.73
C GLU A 946 -3.02 -29.47 -3.56
N ASN A 947 -2.62 -28.21 -3.41
CA ASN A 947 -3.07 -27.36 -2.31
C ASN A 947 -4.29 -26.50 -2.65
N GLY A 948 -4.73 -26.48 -3.92
CA GLY A 948 -5.83 -25.64 -4.38
C GLY A 948 -5.54 -24.13 -4.33
N ILE A 949 -4.25 -23.75 -4.30
CA ILE A 949 -3.79 -22.36 -4.28
C ILE A 949 -3.57 -21.84 -5.70
N SER A 950 -3.52 -20.51 -5.84
CA SER A 950 -3.27 -19.85 -7.13
C SER A 950 -1.79 -19.99 -7.52
N LEU A 951 -1.52 -20.32 -8.78
CA LEU A 951 -0.16 -20.36 -9.31
C LEU A 951 0.36 -18.93 -9.49
N SER A 952 1.38 -18.55 -8.73
CA SER A 952 2.06 -17.25 -8.91
C SER A 952 2.89 -17.24 -10.20
N ILE A 953 2.39 -16.52 -11.21
CA ILE A 953 3.10 -16.42 -12.50
C ILE A 953 4.33 -15.52 -12.41
N ALA A 954 4.41 -14.63 -11.41
CA ALA A 954 5.57 -13.76 -11.19
C ALA A 954 6.87 -14.56 -11.00
N SER A 955 6.75 -15.82 -10.59
CA SER A 955 7.86 -16.74 -10.38
C SER A 955 8.26 -17.57 -11.62
N ILE A 956 7.42 -17.56 -12.67
CA ILE A 956 7.57 -18.34 -13.89
C ILE A 956 7.64 -17.40 -15.09
N ARG A 957 8.79 -17.33 -15.74
CA ARG A 957 8.94 -16.55 -16.97
C ARG A 957 7.92 -16.99 -18.02
N SER A 958 7.34 -16.03 -18.74
CA SER A 958 6.32 -16.26 -19.78
C SER A 958 6.64 -17.43 -20.71
N HIS A 959 7.85 -17.49 -21.26
CA HIS A 959 8.25 -18.57 -22.18
C HIS A 959 8.42 -19.94 -21.51
N ILE A 960 8.73 -19.99 -20.21
CA ILE A 960 8.77 -21.25 -19.43
C ILE A 960 7.34 -21.72 -19.20
N PHE A 961 6.44 -20.82 -18.79
CA PHE A 961 5.03 -21.14 -18.57
C PHE A 961 4.39 -21.82 -19.79
N VAL A 962 4.58 -21.27 -20.99
CA VAL A 962 4.02 -21.83 -22.24
C VAL A 962 4.50 -23.26 -22.49
N GLN A 963 5.78 -23.53 -22.23
CA GLN A 963 6.32 -24.86 -22.46
C GLN A 963 5.79 -25.87 -21.43
N VAL A 964 5.72 -25.46 -20.17
CA VAL A 964 5.29 -26.30 -19.04
C VAL A 964 3.80 -26.57 -19.07
N VAL A 965 2.97 -25.53 -19.23
CA VAL A 965 1.50 -25.65 -19.17
C VAL A 965 0.96 -26.60 -20.24
N ARG A 966 1.64 -26.68 -21.39
CA ARG A 966 1.29 -27.60 -22.48
C ARG A 966 1.24 -29.06 -22.04
N ASP A 967 2.06 -29.47 -21.08
CA ASP A 967 2.03 -30.86 -20.60
C ASP A 967 0.77 -31.18 -19.81
N TYR A 968 0.11 -30.14 -19.29
CA TYR A 968 -1.10 -30.21 -18.48
C TYR A 968 -2.38 -29.90 -19.25
N ILE A 969 -2.36 -29.38 -20.47
CA ILE A 969 -3.62 -29.07 -21.20
C ILE A 969 -4.28 -30.29 -21.84
N TYR A 970 -3.53 -31.38 -22.04
CA TYR A 970 -4.04 -32.59 -22.67
C TYR A 970 -4.66 -33.54 -21.65
N GLU A 971 -5.80 -34.15 -22.00
CA GLU A 971 -6.47 -35.16 -21.18
C GLU A 971 -5.50 -36.29 -20.77
N LEU A 972 -5.59 -36.65 -19.49
CA LEU A 972 -5.00 -37.85 -18.93
C LEU A 972 -6.13 -38.83 -18.60
N VAL A 973 -5.85 -40.13 -18.70
CA VAL A 973 -6.88 -41.15 -18.48
C VAL A 973 -7.35 -41.06 -17.02
N GLY A 974 -8.66 -40.85 -16.83
CA GLY A 974 -9.26 -40.74 -15.50
C GLY A 974 -9.12 -39.37 -14.82
N THR A 975 -8.72 -38.32 -15.55
CA THR A 975 -8.67 -36.95 -15.01
C THR A 975 -9.81 -36.09 -15.53
N GLU A 976 -10.51 -35.41 -14.63
CA GLU A 976 -11.48 -34.39 -15.02
C GLU A 976 -10.81 -33.08 -15.43
N HIS A 977 -11.50 -32.32 -16.27
CA HIS A 977 -11.10 -30.96 -16.64
C HIS A 977 -10.92 -30.12 -15.37
N THR A 978 -9.68 -29.68 -15.15
CA THR A 978 -9.29 -28.92 -13.97
C THR A 978 -9.04 -27.46 -14.33
N LYS A 979 -9.38 -26.54 -13.42
CA LYS A 979 -9.20 -25.10 -13.60
C LYS A 979 -8.09 -24.60 -12.68
N LEU A 980 -6.95 -24.22 -13.27
CA LEU A 980 -5.81 -23.69 -12.52
C LEU A 980 -5.99 -22.19 -12.28
N LYS A 981 -6.06 -21.76 -11.01
CA LYS A 981 -6.09 -20.34 -10.67
C LYS A 981 -4.71 -19.72 -10.92
N ILE A 982 -4.65 -18.52 -11.48
CA ILE A 982 -3.40 -17.79 -11.76
C ILE A 982 -3.38 -16.51 -10.92
N ALA A 983 -2.32 -16.29 -10.16
CA ALA A 983 -2.07 -15.05 -9.43
C ALA A 983 -0.91 -14.28 -10.06
N TYR A 984 -1.02 -12.95 -10.08
CA TYR A 984 -0.05 -12.03 -10.64
C TYR A 984 0.74 -11.29 -9.55
N GLY A 985 1.89 -10.72 -9.91
CA GLY A 985 2.78 -10.03 -8.96
C GLY A 985 2.22 -8.75 -8.35
N ASP A 986 1.10 -8.24 -8.88
CA ASP A 986 0.33 -7.14 -8.29
C ASP A 986 -0.78 -7.62 -7.33
N GLY A 987 -0.78 -8.92 -7.00
CA GLY A 987 -1.75 -9.57 -6.15
C GLY A 987 -3.04 -9.97 -6.87
N THR A 988 -3.27 -9.51 -8.10
CA THR A 988 -4.52 -9.77 -8.82
C THR A 988 -4.62 -11.22 -9.28
N GLU A 989 -5.82 -11.79 -9.30
CA GLU A 989 -6.06 -13.15 -9.81
C GLU A 989 -6.76 -13.10 -11.17
N GLY A 990 -6.20 -13.83 -12.13
CA GLY A 990 -6.72 -14.01 -13.47
C GLY A 990 -7.89 -14.98 -13.56
N GLU A 991 -8.43 -15.12 -14.77
CA GLU A 991 -9.40 -16.19 -15.04
C GLU A 991 -8.70 -17.56 -15.02
N PRO A 992 -9.32 -18.62 -14.48
CA PRO A 992 -8.64 -19.90 -14.38
C PRO A 992 -8.21 -20.48 -15.73
N PHE A 993 -6.97 -20.96 -15.79
CA PHE A 993 -6.40 -21.61 -16.97
C PHE A 993 -6.93 -23.05 -17.09
N PRO A 994 -7.47 -23.45 -18.26
CA PRO A 994 -8.01 -24.79 -18.47
C PRO A 994 -6.89 -25.82 -18.59
N LEU A 995 -6.92 -26.83 -17.73
CA LEU A 995 -6.03 -27.99 -17.74
C LEU A 995 -6.81 -29.27 -18.04
N PHE A 996 -6.14 -30.23 -18.66
CA PHE A 996 -6.65 -31.55 -19.03
C PHE A 996 -7.94 -31.46 -19.87
N SER A 997 -8.03 -30.44 -20.72
CA SER A 997 -9.24 -30.09 -21.46
C SER A 997 -9.18 -30.47 -22.95
N LEU A 998 -8.03 -30.96 -23.44
CA LEU A 998 -7.83 -31.30 -24.85
C LEU A 998 -7.59 -32.81 -25.03
N PRO A 999 -8.45 -33.53 -25.75
CA PRO A 999 -8.19 -34.94 -26.07
C PRO A 999 -6.98 -35.06 -26.99
N LYS A 1000 -6.11 -36.06 -26.81
CA LYS A 1000 -4.98 -36.27 -27.73
C LYS A 1000 -5.50 -36.64 -29.13
N ILE A 1001 -4.95 -36.01 -30.17
CA ILE A 1001 -5.26 -36.30 -31.57
C ILE A 1001 -3.96 -36.45 -32.37
N GLU A 1002 -4.08 -36.99 -33.59
CA GLU A 1002 -2.99 -36.93 -34.56
C GLU A 1002 -2.75 -35.50 -35.04
N LYS A 1003 -1.52 -35.24 -35.49
CA LYS A 1003 -1.16 -33.94 -36.06
C LYS A 1003 -2.09 -33.62 -37.24
N PRO A 1004 -2.65 -32.40 -37.31
CA PRO A 1004 -3.50 -32.00 -38.43
C PRO A 1004 -2.82 -32.26 -39.78
N ASN A 1005 -3.51 -33.01 -40.66
CA ASN A 1005 -3.07 -33.31 -42.01
C ASN A 1005 -3.63 -32.28 -43.01
N GLY A 1006 -2.91 -32.03 -44.11
CA GLY A 1006 -3.33 -31.11 -45.17
C GLY A 1006 -2.59 -29.77 -45.18
N ARG A 1007 -3.06 -28.84 -46.04
CA ARG A 1007 -2.41 -27.55 -46.27
C ARG A 1007 -2.93 -26.51 -45.27
N LEU A 1008 -2.13 -26.21 -44.25
CA LEU A 1008 -2.44 -25.16 -43.26
C LEU A 1008 -1.85 -23.81 -43.69
N PHE A 1009 -2.59 -22.72 -43.45
CA PHE A 1009 -2.10 -21.37 -43.70
C PHE A 1009 -1.05 -21.00 -42.66
N TYR A 1010 0.16 -20.68 -43.10
CA TYR A 1010 1.24 -20.27 -42.20
C TYR A 1010 1.09 -18.79 -41.84
N TYR A 1011 0.98 -18.49 -40.54
CA TYR A 1011 0.77 -17.12 -40.07
C TYR A 1011 1.65 -16.78 -38.86
N PRO A 1012 2.76 -16.03 -39.05
CA PRO A 1012 3.62 -15.61 -37.95
C PRO A 1012 3.12 -14.30 -37.34
N VAL A 1013 2.88 -14.31 -36.03
CA VAL A 1013 2.40 -13.17 -35.26
C VAL A 1013 3.25 -12.92 -34.02
N GLY A 1014 3.48 -11.65 -33.69
CA GLY A 1014 3.99 -11.26 -32.37
C GLY A 1014 2.87 -11.36 -31.33
N LEU A 1015 3.20 -11.78 -30.11
CA LEU A 1015 2.22 -11.77 -29.02
C LEU A 1015 1.82 -10.32 -28.66
N VAL A 1016 2.79 -9.48 -28.33
CA VAL A 1016 2.60 -8.04 -28.07
C VAL A 1016 3.53 -7.24 -28.97
N SER A 1017 3.05 -6.10 -29.47
CA SER A 1017 3.82 -5.19 -30.30
C SER A 1017 4.97 -4.57 -29.49
N LEU A 1018 6.19 -5.05 -29.69
CA LEU A 1018 7.38 -4.37 -29.23
C LEU A 1018 8.05 -3.72 -30.43
N ARG A 1019 8.50 -2.47 -30.31
CA ARG A 1019 9.28 -1.79 -31.36
C ARG A 1019 10.67 -2.39 -31.41
N HIS A 1020 10.80 -3.63 -31.91
CA HIS A 1020 12.08 -4.29 -32.03
C HIS A 1020 12.35 -4.56 -33.52
N MET A 1021 12.88 -3.54 -34.21
CA MET A 1021 13.07 -3.51 -35.66
C MET A 1021 13.64 -4.80 -36.26
N LYS A 1022 14.61 -5.44 -35.57
CA LYS A 1022 15.23 -6.69 -36.04
C LYS A 1022 14.23 -7.85 -36.17
N PHE A 1023 13.17 -7.88 -35.37
CA PHE A 1023 12.21 -8.98 -35.28
C PHE A 1023 10.85 -8.63 -35.85
N ASP A 1024 10.52 -7.33 -35.97
CA ASP A 1024 9.31 -6.88 -36.66
C ASP A 1024 9.27 -7.35 -38.12
N LYS A 1025 10.43 -7.69 -38.72
CA LYS A 1025 10.53 -8.30 -40.05
C LYS A 1025 10.07 -9.77 -40.12
N ASP A 1026 10.07 -10.48 -39.00
CA ASP A 1026 9.78 -11.93 -38.93
C ASP A 1026 8.30 -12.21 -38.58
N ILE A 1027 7.53 -11.16 -38.27
CA ILE A 1027 6.11 -11.24 -37.92
C ILE A 1027 5.26 -10.40 -38.88
N GLU A 1028 4.06 -10.88 -39.21
CA GLU A 1028 3.14 -10.14 -40.08
C GLU A 1028 2.35 -9.07 -39.31
N ARG A 1029 2.12 -9.32 -38.02
CA ARG A 1029 1.32 -8.50 -37.12
C ARG A 1029 1.53 -8.91 -35.66
N SER A 1030 1.26 -8.01 -34.72
CA SER A 1030 1.10 -8.37 -33.30
C SER A 1030 -0.38 -8.59 -32.92
N LEU A 1031 -0.67 -9.60 -32.09
CA LEU A 1031 -2.01 -9.87 -31.57
C LEU A 1031 -2.50 -8.73 -30.66
N ILE A 1032 -1.60 -8.19 -29.83
CA ILE A 1032 -1.91 -7.17 -28.83
C ILE A 1032 -0.99 -5.96 -29.04
N ARG A 1033 -1.51 -4.74 -28.90
CA ARG A 1033 -0.67 -3.52 -28.91
C ARG A 1033 -0.19 -3.19 -27.50
N ASN A 1034 1.07 -2.78 -27.37
CA ASN A 1034 1.65 -2.43 -26.06
C ASN A 1034 0.88 -1.28 -25.37
N ARG A 1035 0.43 -0.29 -26.13
CA ARG A 1035 -0.41 0.80 -25.59
C ARG A 1035 -1.74 0.29 -25.03
N GLU A 1036 -2.37 -0.69 -25.67
CA GLU A 1036 -3.67 -1.19 -25.21
C GLU A 1036 -3.55 -1.95 -23.88
N ILE A 1037 -2.47 -2.72 -23.71
CA ILE A 1037 -2.24 -3.51 -22.50
C ILE A 1037 -1.76 -2.63 -21.34
N GLN A 1038 -0.94 -1.60 -21.59
CA GLN A 1038 -0.49 -0.66 -20.57
C GLN A 1038 -1.60 0.25 -20.02
N LEU A 1039 -2.71 0.39 -20.73
CA LEU A 1039 -3.89 1.14 -20.25
C LEU A 1039 -4.72 0.35 -19.22
N LYS A 1040 -4.34 -0.89 -18.91
CA LYS A 1040 -5.01 -1.71 -17.88
C LYS A 1040 -4.35 -1.48 -16.53
N GLU A 1041 -5.18 -1.33 -15.50
CA GLU A 1041 -4.72 -1.01 -14.14
C GLU A 1041 -4.09 -2.22 -13.47
N THR A 1042 -4.52 -3.43 -13.85
CA THR A 1042 -4.11 -4.69 -13.23
C THR A 1042 -3.66 -5.73 -14.25
N SER A 1043 -2.85 -6.67 -13.80
CA SER A 1043 -2.37 -7.81 -14.56
C SER A 1043 -3.52 -8.73 -14.98
N ALA A 1044 -4.50 -8.98 -14.12
CA ALA A 1044 -5.71 -9.73 -14.49
C ALA A 1044 -6.48 -9.06 -15.65
N GLU A 1045 -6.59 -7.72 -15.67
CA GLU A 1045 -7.20 -6.99 -16.78
C GLU A 1045 -6.37 -7.06 -18.07
N GLN A 1046 -5.04 -7.04 -17.94
CA GLN A 1046 -4.13 -7.24 -19.07
C GLN A 1046 -4.30 -8.64 -19.68
N GLU A 1047 -4.45 -9.66 -18.83
CA GLU A 1047 -4.72 -11.03 -19.23
C GLU A 1047 -6.08 -11.16 -19.97
N ASP A 1048 -7.17 -10.61 -19.43
CA ASP A 1048 -8.49 -10.64 -20.09
C ASP A 1048 -8.45 -9.95 -21.47
N LEU A 1049 -7.76 -8.82 -21.57
CA LEU A 1049 -7.57 -8.15 -22.86
C LEU A 1049 -6.83 -9.03 -23.85
N ALA A 1050 -5.73 -9.66 -23.40
CA ALA A 1050 -4.92 -10.54 -24.22
C ALA A 1050 -5.70 -11.77 -24.71
N PHE A 1051 -6.49 -12.37 -23.83
CA PHE A 1051 -7.43 -13.45 -24.16
C PHE A 1051 -8.38 -13.02 -25.27
N ARG A 1052 -9.10 -11.91 -25.08
CA ARG A 1052 -10.11 -11.45 -26.05
C ARG A 1052 -9.52 -11.13 -27.42
N LYS A 1053 -8.46 -10.31 -27.45
CA LYS A 1053 -7.80 -9.91 -28.71
C LYS A 1053 -7.28 -11.12 -29.47
N THR A 1054 -6.69 -12.09 -28.77
CA THR A 1054 -6.19 -13.33 -29.38
C THR A 1054 -7.34 -14.18 -29.91
N TYR A 1055 -8.38 -14.38 -29.10
CA TYR A 1055 -9.55 -15.19 -29.46
C TYR A 1055 -10.25 -14.61 -30.70
N GLU A 1056 -10.62 -13.33 -30.67
CA GLU A 1056 -11.30 -12.63 -31.76
C GLU A 1056 -10.51 -12.69 -33.06
N HIS A 1057 -9.21 -12.39 -33.01
CA HIS A 1057 -8.36 -12.33 -34.20
C HIS A 1057 -8.16 -13.71 -34.84
N VAL A 1058 -7.86 -14.74 -34.04
CA VAL A 1058 -7.60 -16.09 -34.56
C VAL A 1058 -8.90 -16.77 -35.01
N GLU A 1059 -10.01 -16.56 -34.29
CA GLU A 1059 -11.33 -17.08 -34.69
C GLU A 1059 -11.79 -16.48 -36.02
N GLU A 1060 -11.60 -15.18 -36.23
CA GLU A 1060 -11.96 -14.50 -37.47
C GLU A 1060 -11.22 -15.12 -38.67
N ILE A 1061 -9.90 -15.32 -38.55
CA ILE A 1061 -9.08 -15.97 -39.59
C ILE A 1061 -9.58 -17.39 -39.85
N LEU A 1062 -9.79 -18.20 -38.81
CA LEU A 1062 -10.28 -19.57 -38.97
C LEU A 1062 -11.66 -19.61 -39.63
N ARG A 1063 -12.57 -18.69 -39.29
CA ARG A 1063 -13.89 -18.61 -39.92
C ARG A 1063 -13.76 -18.23 -41.40
N PHE A 1064 -12.89 -17.29 -41.74
CA PHE A 1064 -12.61 -16.91 -43.12
C PHE A 1064 -12.02 -18.09 -43.94
N LEU A 1065 -10.98 -18.76 -43.42
CA LEU A 1065 -10.35 -19.92 -44.06
C LEU A 1065 -11.33 -21.09 -44.27
N ASN A 1066 -12.32 -21.23 -43.39
CA ASN A 1066 -13.39 -22.22 -43.51
C ASN A 1066 -14.56 -21.77 -44.41
N GLY A 1067 -14.49 -20.60 -45.05
CA GLY A 1067 -15.57 -20.05 -45.88
C GLY A 1067 -16.83 -19.63 -45.11
N LYS A 1068 -16.73 -19.41 -43.79
CA LYS A 1068 -17.87 -19.04 -42.93
C LYS A 1068 -18.13 -17.53 -42.87
N ILE A 1069 -17.21 -16.71 -43.38
CA ILE A 1069 -17.35 -15.25 -43.45
C ILE A 1069 -16.77 -14.81 -44.80
N GLU A 1070 -17.47 -13.91 -45.48
CA GLU A 1070 -17.04 -13.28 -46.74
C GLU A 1070 -16.04 -12.15 -46.49
N GLU A 1071 -15.17 -11.88 -47.47
CA GLU A 1071 -14.14 -10.82 -47.39
C GLU A 1071 -14.72 -9.43 -47.07
N SER A 1072 -15.93 -9.11 -47.52
CA SER A 1072 -16.58 -7.82 -47.24
C SER A 1072 -16.87 -7.60 -45.75
N LYS A 1073 -17.08 -8.69 -44.99
CA LYS A 1073 -17.53 -8.69 -43.59
C LYS A 1073 -16.40 -8.86 -42.57
N VAL A 1074 -15.16 -9.04 -43.02
CA VAL A 1074 -14.01 -9.17 -42.09
C VAL A 1074 -13.53 -7.81 -41.58
N SER A 1075 -12.84 -7.82 -40.44
CA SER A 1075 -12.23 -6.65 -39.83
C SER A 1075 -11.23 -5.99 -40.76
N ILE A 1076 -11.02 -4.68 -40.59
CA ILE A 1076 -10.00 -3.91 -41.34
C ILE A 1076 -8.63 -4.58 -41.25
N GLY A 1077 -8.33 -5.17 -40.09
CA GLY A 1077 -7.08 -5.86 -39.86
C GLY A 1077 -6.90 -7.13 -40.69
N LEU A 1078 -7.96 -7.91 -40.90
CA LEU A 1078 -7.92 -9.09 -41.78
C LEU A 1078 -7.97 -8.68 -43.26
N LYS A 1079 -8.72 -7.64 -43.64
CA LYS A 1079 -8.68 -7.08 -45.01
C LYS A 1079 -7.26 -6.69 -45.42
N ALA A 1080 -6.54 -5.98 -44.55
CA ALA A 1080 -5.15 -5.60 -44.79
C ALA A 1080 -4.20 -6.82 -44.88
N LEU A 1081 -4.52 -7.95 -44.24
CA LEU A 1081 -3.76 -9.18 -44.39
C LEU A 1081 -4.07 -9.87 -45.73
N ILE A 1082 -5.35 -9.96 -46.12
CA ILE A 1082 -5.79 -10.54 -47.40
C ILE A 1082 -5.16 -9.79 -48.58
N MET A 1083 -5.18 -8.45 -48.55
CA MET A 1083 -4.54 -7.62 -49.57
C MET A 1083 -3.04 -7.88 -49.70
N ARG A 1084 -2.34 -8.17 -48.59
CA ARG A 1084 -0.90 -8.46 -48.60
C ARG A 1084 -0.58 -9.91 -48.95
N LYS A 1085 -1.53 -10.83 -48.74
CA LYS A 1085 -1.36 -12.28 -48.92
C LYS A 1085 -2.51 -12.82 -49.76
N HIS A 1086 -2.51 -12.53 -51.06
CA HIS A 1086 -3.53 -13.00 -52.01
C HIS A 1086 -3.74 -14.51 -52.03
N GLU A 1087 -2.78 -15.29 -51.54
CA GLU A 1087 -2.92 -16.73 -51.37
C GLU A 1087 -3.94 -17.16 -50.32
N LEU A 1088 -4.37 -16.26 -49.43
CA LEU A 1088 -5.51 -16.48 -48.52
C LEU A 1088 -6.81 -16.70 -49.28
N THR A 1089 -7.01 -16.04 -50.43
CA THR A 1089 -8.22 -16.15 -51.24
C THR A 1089 -8.07 -17.11 -52.42
N SER A 1090 -6.86 -17.27 -52.98
CA SER A 1090 -6.64 -18.10 -54.17
C SER A 1090 -6.44 -19.59 -53.89
N LYS A 1091 -6.29 -20.01 -52.63
CA LYS A 1091 -6.05 -21.41 -52.23
C LYS A 1091 -7.08 -21.87 -51.21
N LYS A 1092 -7.46 -23.15 -51.28
CA LYS A 1092 -8.24 -23.82 -50.22
C LYS A 1092 -7.29 -24.25 -49.11
N TRP A 1093 -7.57 -23.82 -47.89
CA TRP A 1093 -6.79 -24.14 -46.70
C TRP A 1093 -7.57 -25.11 -45.80
N ASN A 1094 -6.89 -26.13 -45.28
CA ASN A 1094 -7.48 -27.08 -44.33
C ASN A 1094 -7.58 -26.49 -42.92
N GLY A 1095 -6.80 -25.45 -42.62
CA GLY A 1095 -6.72 -24.84 -41.32
C GLY A 1095 -5.61 -23.79 -41.22
N LEU A 1096 -5.22 -23.47 -39.98
CA LEU A 1096 -4.25 -22.44 -39.64
C LEU A 1096 -3.05 -23.06 -38.89
N GLU A 1097 -1.84 -22.75 -39.34
CA GLU A 1097 -0.59 -22.95 -38.60
C GLU A 1097 -0.11 -21.60 -38.06
N LEU A 1098 -0.47 -21.31 -36.80
CA LEU A 1098 -0.21 -20.04 -36.12
C LEU A 1098 1.14 -20.09 -35.39
N HIS A 1099 2.10 -19.25 -35.79
CA HIS A 1099 3.39 -19.13 -35.11
C HIS A 1099 3.35 -17.90 -34.20
N ILE A 1100 3.43 -18.09 -32.88
CA ILE A 1100 3.33 -16.99 -31.91
C ILE A 1100 4.71 -16.66 -31.36
N PHE A 1101 5.26 -15.52 -31.76
CA PHE A 1101 6.54 -15.01 -31.31
C PHE A 1101 6.40 -14.36 -29.93
N GLN A 1102 7.01 -14.99 -28.93
CA GLN A 1102 7.10 -14.51 -27.56
C GLN A 1102 8.19 -13.43 -27.47
N SER A 1103 7.81 -12.20 -27.79
CA SER A 1103 8.70 -11.04 -27.81
C SER A 1103 8.86 -10.39 -26.43
N THR A 1104 7.96 -10.65 -25.47
CA THR A 1104 7.84 -9.87 -24.22
C THR A 1104 7.98 -10.71 -22.95
N GLY A 1105 8.40 -10.05 -21.87
CA GLY A 1105 8.24 -10.51 -20.49
C GLY A 1105 6.95 -9.98 -19.85
N LEU A 1106 5.84 -9.88 -20.60
CA LEU A 1106 4.54 -9.53 -20.04
C LEU A 1106 3.78 -10.84 -19.79
N GLU A 1107 3.96 -11.42 -18.61
CA GLU A 1107 3.33 -12.67 -18.18
C GLU A 1107 1.80 -12.68 -18.36
N PRO A 1108 1.05 -11.60 -18.02
CA PRO A 1108 -0.40 -11.61 -18.16
C PRO A 1108 -0.85 -11.72 -19.62
N ALA A 1109 -0.14 -11.05 -20.54
CA ALA A 1109 -0.40 -11.15 -21.97
C ALA A 1109 -0.24 -12.59 -22.47
N CYS A 1110 0.81 -13.26 -21.98
CA CYS A 1110 1.13 -14.63 -22.35
C CYS A 1110 0.06 -15.60 -21.86
N VAL A 1111 -0.30 -15.54 -20.57
CA VAL A 1111 -1.33 -16.39 -19.98
C VAL A 1111 -2.66 -16.21 -20.71
N GLY A 1112 -3.12 -14.97 -20.93
CA GLY A 1112 -4.39 -14.68 -21.59
C GLY A 1112 -4.45 -15.20 -23.03
N ALA A 1113 -3.39 -14.95 -23.81
CA ALA A 1113 -3.33 -15.43 -25.19
C ALA A 1113 -3.35 -16.96 -25.27
N TYR A 1114 -2.56 -17.67 -24.45
CA TYR A 1114 -2.56 -19.13 -24.48
C TYR A 1114 -3.85 -19.75 -23.92
N ARG A 1115 -4.51 -19.08 -22.96
CA ARG A 1115 -5.85 -19.47 -22.52
C ARG A 1115 -6.85 -19.40 -23.67
N ALA A 1116 -6.77 -18.35 -24.51
CA ALA A 1116 -7.57 -18.25 -25.73
C ALA A 1116 -7.22 -19.34 -26.75
N ILE A 1117 -5.93 -19.66 -26.91
CA ILE A 1117 -5.48 -20.75 -27.78
C ILE A 1117 -6.06 -22.10 -27.36
N VAL A 1118 -6.07 -22.45 -26.06
CA VAL A 1118 -6.67 -23.72 -25.60
C VAL A 1118 -8.14 -23.79 -25.99
N LYS A 1119 -8.90 -22.71 -25.76
CA LYS A 1119 -10.32 -22.60 -26.15
C LYS A 1119 -10.54 -22.73 -27.66
N LEU A 1120 -9.63 -22.17 -28.46
CA LEU A 1120 -9.69 -22.29 -29.93
C LEU A 1120 -9.30 -23.68 -30.42
N LEU A 1121 -8.34 -24.35 -29.79
CA LEU A 1121 -7.96 -25.73 -30.10
C LEU A 1121 -9.07 -26.72 -29.76
N GLU A 1122 -9.81 -26.48 -28.68
CA GLU A 1122 -11.02 -27.21 -28.32
C GLU A 1122 -12.09 -27.05 -29.42
N LYS A 1123 -12.35 -25.81 -29.87
CA LYS A 1123 -13.38 -25.48 -30.86
C LYS A 1123 -13.04 -25.86 -32.31
N TYR A 1124 -11.78 -25.73 -32.71
CA TYR A 1124 -11.27 -25.92 -34.07
C TYR A 1124 -10.28 -27.09 -34.15
N ARG A 1125 -10.61 -28.18 -33.45
CA ARG A 1125 -9.84 -29.43 -33.45
C ARG A 1125 -9.51 -29.87 -34.89
N ASN A 1126 -8.29 -30.36 -35.13
CA ASN A 1126 -7.76 -30.72 -36.45
C ASN A 1126 -7.63 -29.58 -37.48
N LYS A 1127 -7.96 -28.32 -37.13
CA LYS A 1127 -7.90 -27.16 -38.04
C LYS A 1127 -7.01 -26.04 -37.54
N LEU A 1128 -6.51 -26.13 -36.31
CA LEU A 1128 -5.58 -25.16 -35.74
C LEU A 1128 -4.36 -25.91 -35.20
N MET A 1129 -3.18 -25.46 -35.60
CA MET A 1129 -1.92 -25.87 -35.03
C MET A 1129 -1.18 -24.62 -34.58
N VAL A 1130 -0.76 -24.58 -33.32
CA VAL A 1130 -0.05 -23.43 -32.75
C VAL A 1130 1.38 -23.81 -32.45
N VAL A 1131 2.31 -22.97 -32.89
CA VAL A 1131 3.75 -23.14 -32.67
C VAL A 1131 4.25 -21.95 -31.85
N PRO A 1132 4.50 -22.13 -30.54
CA PRO A 1132 5.17 -21.10 -29.75
C PRO A 1132 6.59 -20.90 -30.26
N THR A 1133 6.99 -19.65 -30.42
CA THR A 1133 8.30 -19.27 -30.93
C THR A 1133 8.98 -18.39 -29.87
N ILE A 1134 10.00 -18.94 -29.19
CA ILE A 1134 10.58 -18.39 -27.96
C ILE A 1134 11.87 -17.65 -28.27
N LYS A 1135 12.00 -16.44 -27.74
CA LYS A 1135 13.22 -15.63 -27.87
C LYS A 1135 14.37 -16.27 -27.08
N PHE A 1136 15.51 -16.45 -27.75
CA PHE A 1136 16.77 -16.92 -27.20
C PHE A 1136 17.91 -15.96 -27.61
N LYS A 1137 19.11 -16.11 -27.04
CA LYS A 1137 20.24 -15.17 -27.26
C LYS A 1137 20.56 -14.92 -28.75
N GLU A 1138 20.43 -15.96 -29.57
CA GLU A 1138 20.81 -15.93 -31.00
C GLU A 1138 19.63 -15.73 -31.96
N GLY A 1139 18.39 -15.69 -31.46
CA GLY A 1139 17.21 -15.59 -32.32
C GLY A 1139 15.97 -16.19 -31.68
N TYR A 1140 15.10 -16.77 -32.50
CA TYR A 1140 13.87 -17.43 -32.04
C TYR A 1140 13.93 -18.93 -32.31
N LEU A 1141 13.51 -19.72 -31.32
CA LEU A 1141 13.44 -21.17 -31.41
C LEU A 1141 11.98 -21.62 -31.35
N LYS A 1142 11.60 -22.57 -32.21
CA LYS A 1142 10.25 -23.14 -32.25
C LYS A 1142 10.10 -24.16 -31.13
N ALA A 1143 9.22 -23.89 -30.18
CA ALA A 1143 8.82 -24.86 -29.18
C ALA A 1143 7.87 -25.90 -29.79
N GLU A 1144 7.48 -26.87 -28.98
CA GLU A 1144 6.62 -27.92 -29.48
C GLU A 1144 5.20 -27.46 -29.78
N LYS A 1145 4.63 -28.07 -30.82
CA LYS A 1145 3.35 -27.69 -31.39
C LYS A 1145 2.18 -28.09 -30.48
N TRP A 1146 1.17 -27.24 -30.44
CA TRP A 1146 -0.12 -27.47 -29.81
C TRP A 1146 -1.13 -27.72 -30.92
N TYR A 1147 -1.90 -28.81 -30.83
CA TYR A 1147 -2.97 -29.12 -31.76
C TYR A 1147 -4.05 -29.96 -31.10
#